data_AF-A0A847A2I9-F1
#
_entry.id   AF-A0A847A2I9-F1
#
_cell.length_a   1.000
_cell.length_b   1.000
_cell.length_c   1.000
_cell.angle_alpha   90.00
_cell.angle_beta   90.00
_cell.angle_gamma   90.00
#
_symmetry.space_group_name_H-M   'P 1'
#
loop_
_entity.id
_entity.type
_entity.pdbx_description
1 polymer ?
#
loop_
_entity_poly.entity_id
_entity_poly.type
_entity_poly.pdbx_seq_one_letter_code
_entity_poly.pdbx_strand_id
1 'polypeptide(L)'
;MHLKSLTLKGFKSFAQPTTFQFEPGVTAIVGPNGSGKSNVVDALAWVMGEQGAKTLRGGKMEDVIFAGTSTRGPLGRAEVKLTIDNSDGALPIEYSEVTISRTLFRNGASEYAINGEGCRLLDVQELLSDSGLGREMHVIVGQGQLDAVLRATPEDRRGFIEEAAGILKHRRRKERTLRKLDAMQTNLTRLNDLAGEIRRQLKPLGRQAEVAKQAQQIAAEVRDAKARLLADDVVRLRTELDELAKDEAERHSERIVLQEQLEQKQLRIGRLEQEQQSDELDAARRVTIGLEASQSRLRGLLAQAQQRLTFLATQAEAPEQLNRLSRASVDEAQAEAERLRGLIPAAEASWQGAGDATVKSQRALDAIDEHIAAQSALVSKHDLELSKLRGAMQAAEQKLATVRQELSRREQAVAQAEDRAAQAQHELEAFEHELQGAVLPASGLDDAYRAAQESQSEAERLRDELRERLHGLEQERAGLEARVSALARSLDQRDASGALLAEGPRGVVGRVADQVRVREGFEAAVGAALGVFADALLAETETAAGEVVRAAHERDLGRLRAVIASAHDDVATGTPEVAGLTRVVDALTDAPQGVRGLLARSYLADDIAAAVAGAVQLRQQWPSENFTIVTALGDVLTPHTLTGGSGLAPSRIELGAELEHAEQRRETLAAELAELEIELAEQRERASLAKLDAERAFAHLREADARSAEIAK
;
A
#
# COMPACT_ATOMS: atom_id res chain seq x y z
N MET A 1 -8.04 65.75 6.94
CA MET A 1 -6.94 65.24 6.13
C MET A 1 -6.97 65.96 4.81
N HIS A 2 -5.87 66.61 4.41
CA HIS A 2 -5.78 67.24 3.09
C HIS A 2 -4.35 67.13 2.54
N LEU A 3 -4.20 67.21 1.22
CA LEU A 3 -2.90 67.27 0.57
C LEU A 3 -2.26 68.62 0.89
N LYS A 4 -1.05 68.65 1.45
CA LYS A 4 -0.34 69.87 1.83
C LYS A 4 0.68 70.27 0.78
N SER A 5 1.45 69.30 0.26
CA SER A 5 2.36 69.56 -0.85
C SER A 5 2.67 68.33 -1.70
N LEU A 6 3.01 68.55 -2.97
CA LEU A 6 3.52 67.54 -3.91
C LEU A 6 4.83 68.05 -4.51
N THR A 7 5.92 67.33 -4.30
CA THR A 7 7.22 67.63 -4.90
C THR A 7 7.57 66.62 -5.97
N LEU A 8 7.82 67.10 -7.19
CA LEU A 8 8.18 66.30 -8.36
C LEU A 8 9.63 66.57 -8.75
N LYS A 9 10.43 65.52 -8.93
CA LYS A 9 11.82 65.62 -9.37
C LYS A 9 12.15 64.54 -10.38
N GLY A 10 12.48 64.96 -11.60
CA GLY A 10 12.80 64.03 -12.70
C GLY A 10 11.62 63.19 -13.16
N PHE A 11 10.38 63.61 -12.86
CA PHE A 11 9.15 62.91 -13.22
C PHE A 11 8.56 63.51 -14.51
N LYS A 12 8.46 62.71 -15.57
CA LYS A 12 7.92 63.08 -16.89
C LYS A 12 8.43 64.41 -17.42
N SER A 13 7.62 65.48 -17.38
CA SER A 13 7.96 66.83 -17.87
C SER A 13 8.75 67.68 -16.86
N PHE A 14 8.88 67.23 -15.60
CA PHE A 14 9.47 68.01 -14.51
C PHE A 14 10.94 67.63 -14.27
N ALA A 15 11.85 68.26 -15.01
CA ALA A 15 13.29 68.05 -14.88
C ALA A 15 13.92 68.68 -13.61
N GLN A 16 13.37 69.81 -13.17
CA GLN A 16 13.79 70.46 -11.92
C GLN A 16 12.83 70.08 -10.79
N PRO A 17 13.32 70.02 -9.53
CA PRO A 17 12.46 69.89 -8.36
C PRO A 17 11.40 70.99 -8.38
N THR A 18 10.14 70.60 -8.53
CA THR A 18 9.00 71.52 -8.54
C THR A 18 8.06 71.09 -7.42
N THR A 19 7.78 72.01 -6.49
CA THR A 19 6.90 71.77 -5.35
C THR A 19 5.60 72.54 -5.55
N PHE A 20 4.48 71.81 -5.55
CA PHE A 20 3.14 72.35 -5.52
C PHE A 20 2.66 72.40 -4.07
N GLN A 21 2.20 73.56 -3.62
CA GLN A 21 1.53 73.72 -2.34
C GLN A 21 0.02 73.71 -2.59
N PHE A 22 -0.71 72.96 -1.77
CA PHE A 22 -2.16 72.85 -1.87
C PHE A 22 -2.80 73.42 -0.61
N GLU A 23 -3.87 74.17 -0.80
CA GLU A 23 -4.68 74.68 0.29
C GLU A 23 -5.95 73.83 0.46
N PRO A 24 -6.53 73.74 1.67
CA PRO A 24 -7.83 73.12 1.88
C PRO A 24 -8.91 73.75 0.99
N GLY A 25 -9.58 72.96 0.16
CA GLY A 25 -10.64 73.43 -0.74
C GLY A 25 -10.42 73.01 -2.19
N VAL A 26 -10.70 73.92 -3.13
CA VAL A 26 -10.59 73.67 -4.57
C VAL A 26 -9.32 74.30 -5.13
N THR A 27 -8.37 73.47 -5.57
CA THR A 27 -7.18 73.92 -6.29
C THR A 27 -7.35 73.69 -7.80
N ALA A 28 -7.25 74.74 -8.61
CA ALA A 28 -7.33 74.65 -10.07
C ALA A 28 -5.94 74.72 -10.71
N ILE A 29 -5.56 73.67 -11.46
CA ILE A 29 -4.30 73.64 -12.23
C ILE A 29 -4.59 74.01 -13.68
N VAL A 30 -4.18 75.22 -14.09
CA VAL A 30 -4.41 75.76 -15.43
C VAL A 30 -3.10 75.89 -16.22
N GLY A 31 -3.19 75.82 -17.55
CA GLY A 31 -2.04 75.91 -18.45
C GLY A 31 -2.39 75.49 -19.88
N PRO A 32 -1.54 75.78 -20.87
CA PRO A 32 -1.77 75.41 -22.27
C PRO A 32 -1.66 73.90 -22.49
N ASN A 33 -2.17 73.39 -23.62
CA ASN A 33 -2.04 71.96 -23.95
C ASN A 33 -0.55 71.56 -24.04
N GLY A 34 -0.21 70.41 -23.47
CA GLY A 34 1.18 69.95 -23.37
C GLY A 34 2.00 70.54 -22.21
N SER A 35 1.44 71.43 -21.38
CA SER A 35 2.14 72.03 -20.23
C SER A 35 2.36 71.09 -19.02
N GLY A 36 2.09 69.79 -19.16
CA GLY A 36 2.30 68.81 -18.09
C GLY A 36 1.20 68.75 -17.01
N LYS A 37 0.01 69.34 -17.24
CA LYS A 37 -1.10 69.32 -16.26
C LYS A 37 -1.52 67.91 -15.85
N SER A 38 -1.73 67.03 -16.83
CA SER A 38 -2.10 65.63 -16.58
C SER A 38 -0.98 64.85 -15.88
N ASN A 39 0.29 65.26 -16.04
CA ASN A 39 1.41 64.62 -15.37
C ASN A 39 1.41 64.86 -13.85
N VAL A 40 0.76 65.92 -13.37
CA VAL A 40 0.59 66.15 -11.92
C VAL A 40 -0.37 65.11 -11.31
N VAL A 41 -1.47 64.81 -12.02
CA VAL A 41 -2.41 63.76 -11.63
C VAL A 41 -1.76 62.37 -11.69
N ASP A 42 -0.98 62.13 -12.74
CA ASP A 42 -0.23 60.87 -12.88
C ASP A 42 0.80 60.70 -11.76
N ALA A 43 1.44 61.79 -11.29
CA ALA A 43 2.37 61.74 -10.18
C ALA A 43 1.68 61.41 -8.84
N LEU A 44 0.47 61.96 -8.61
CA LEU A 44 -0.35 61.62 -7.45
C LEU A 44 -0.77 60.15 -7.48
N ALA A 45 -1.27 59.65 -8.61
CA ALA A 45 -1.62 58.23 -8.75
C ALA A 45 -0.39 57.32 -8.54
N TRP A 46 0.76 57.73 -9.06
CA TRP A 46 2.00 56.97 -8.99
C TRP A 46 2.54 56.85 -7.56
N VAL A 47 2.58 57.93 -6.79
CA VAL A 47 3.07 57.89 -5.40
C VAL A 47 2.13 57.13 -4.46
N MET A 48 0.83 57.11 -4.78
CA MET A 48 -0.18 56.32 -4.06
C MET A 48 -0.22 54.83 -4.42
N GLY A 49 0.68 54.37 -5.30
CA GLY A 49 0.91 52.94 -5.54
C GLY A 49 0.33 52.38 -6.85
N GLU A 50 -0.01 53.23 -7.82
CA GLU A 50 -0.37 52.79 -9.18
C GLU A 50 0.85 52.12 -9.85
N GLN A 51 0.68 50.89 -10.33
CA GLN A 51 1.74 50.09 -10.98
C GLN A 51 1.59 50.01 -12.50
N GLY A 52 0.43 50.35 -13.05
CA GLY A 52 0.17 50.27 -14.48
C GLY A 52 0.88 51.38 -15.26
N ALA A 53 1.88 51.03 -16.06
CA ALA A 53 2.52 51.99 -16.99
C ALA A 53 1.49 52.61 -17.96
N LYS A 54 0.51 51.82 -18.41
CA LYS A 54 -0.60 52.27 -19.27
C LYS A 54 -1.49 53.31 -18.59
N THR A 55 -1.82 53.11 -17.31
CA THR A 55 -2.63 54.04 -16.49
C THR A 55 -1.92 55.39 -16.35
N LEU A 56 -0.60 55.35 -16.25
CA LEU A 56 0.28 56.51 -16.18
C LEU A 56 0.66 57.08 -17.56
N ARG A 57 -0.07 56.73 -18.63
CA ARG A 57 0.17 57.22 -20.00
C ARG A 57 1.61 57.00 -20.50
N GLY A 58 2.21 55.88 -20.12
CA GLY A 58 3.54 55.43 -20.57
C GLY A 58 3.50 54.02 -21.17
N GLY A 59 4.53 53.64 -21.93
CA GLY A 59 4.67 52.29 -22.48
C GLY A 59 5.34 51.34 -21.49
N LYS A 60 6.36 51.84 -20.78
CA LYS A 60 7.13 51.14 -19.73
C LYS A 60 7.17 51.99 -18.46
N MET A 61 7.42 51.38 -17.30
CA MET A 61 7.53 52.16 -16.05
C MET A 61 8.71 53.13 -16.06
N GLU A 62 9.79 52.82 -16.80
CA GLU A 62 10.94 53.71 -16.97
C GLU A 62 10.58 55.02 -17.70
N ASP A 63 9.49 55.04 -18.50
CA ASP A 63 9.02 56.22 -19.25
C ASP A 63 8.47 57.33 -18.32
N VAL A 64 8.33 57.02 -17.03
CA VAL A 64 7.99 58.00 -15.99
C VAL A 64 9.19 58.89 -15.64
N ILE A 65 10.41 58.46 -15.96
CA ILE A 65 11.64 59.23 -15.75
C ILE A 65 11.82 60.25 -16.88
N PHE A 66 12.20 61.49 -16.54
CA PHE A 66 12.46 62.56 -17.50
C PHE A 66 13.49 62.11 -18.56
N ALA A 67 13.01 61.95 -19.80
CA ALA A 67 13.76 61.37 -20.92
C ALA A 67 14.75 62.36 -21.59
N GLY A 68 14.79 63.63 -21.16
CA GLY A 68 15.62 64.67 -21.76
C GLY A 68 14.84 65.61 -22.69
N THR A 69 15.35 66.82 -22.87
CA THR A 69 14.93 67.78 -23.90
C THR A 69 16.15 68.19 -24.74
N SER A 70 15.96 68.92 -25.84
CA SER A 70 17.06 69.44 -26.67
C SER A 70 18.08 70.29 -25.91
N THR A 71 17.69 70.87 -24.78
CA THR A 71 18.53 71.71 -23.92
C THR A 71 19.04 71.01 -22.65
N ARG A 72 18.55 69.80 -22.32
CA ARG A 72 18.85 69.14 -21.05
C ARG A 72 18.87 67.62 -21.15
N GLY A 73 19.94 67.01 -20.64
CA GLY A 73 20.11 65.54 -20.66
C GLY A 73 19.08 64.76 -19.83
N PRO A 74 18.89 63.46 -20.13
CA PRO A 74 18.00 62.58 -19.38
C PRO A 74 18.48 62.39 -17.93
N LEU A 75 17.52 62.22 -17.01
CA LEU A 75 17.82 61.94 -15.61
C LEU A 75 17.82 60.42 -15.34
N GLY A 76 18.60 59.99 -14.34
CA GLY A 76 18.72 58.57 -13.97
C GLY A 76 17.68 58.06 -12.97
N ARG A 77 16.89 58.96 -12.38
CA ARG A 77 15.83 58.64 -11.41
C ARG A 77 14.69 59.65 -11.46
N ALA A 78 13.49 59.19 -11.12
CA ALA A 78 12.32 60.02 -10.82
C ALA A 78 11.97 59.85 -9.33
N GLU A 79 11.67 60.95 -8.66
CA GLU A 79 11.26 60.99 -7.26
C GLU A 79 10.01 61.87 -7.14
N VAL A 80 8.98 61.35 -6.49
CA VAL A 80 7.75 62.07 -6.16
C VAL A 80 7.53 61.97 -4.66
N LYS A 81 7.33 63.12 -4.01
CA LYS A 81 6.98 63.20 -2.58
C LYS A 81 5.62 63.85 -2.42
N LEU A 82 4.72 63.18 -1.73
CA LEU A 82 3.40 63.67 -1.37
C LEU A 82 3.33 63.84 0.13
N THR A 83 3.04 65.05 0.59
CA THR A 83 2.89 65.35 2.00
C THR A 83 1.43 65.63 2.32
N ILE A 84 0.89 64.88 3.26
CA ILE A 84 -0.50 64.90 3.72
C ILE A 84 -0.53 65.42 5.15
N ASP A 85 -1.43 66.36 5.42
CA ASP A 85 -1.76 66.77 6.79
C ASP A 85 -2.75 65.76 7.39
N ASN A 86 -2.32 65.10 8.46
CA ASN A 86 -3.03 64.06 9.21
C ASN A 86 -3.45 64.55 10.62
N SER A 87 -3.62 65.86 10.81
CA SER A 87 -4.02 66.43 12.11
C SER A 87 -5.39 65.92 12.63
N ASP A 88 -6.22 65.34 11.76
CA ASP A 88 -7.50 64.70 12.10
C ASP A 88 -7.42 63.19 12.36
N GLY A 89 -6.22 62.59 12.27
CA GLY A 89 -5.99 61.18 12.61
C GLY A 89 -6.62 60.16 11.66
N ALA A 90 -6.93 60.56 10.43
CA ALA A 90 -7.56 59.69 9.42
C ALA A 90 -6.62 58.59 8.90
N LEU A 91 -5.31 58.83 8.91
CA LEU A 91 -4.29 57.80 8.65
C LEU A 91 -3.87 57.18 9.99
N PRO A 92 -3.74 55.83 10.08
CA PRO A 92 -3.34 55.11 11.29
C PRO A 92 -1.83 55.26 11.59
N ILE A 93 -1.36 56.51 11.72
CA ILE A 93 0.03 56.89 12.04
C ILE A 93 -0.03 58.08 13.01
N GLU A 94 0.81 58.06 14.07
CA GLU A 94 0.83 59.07 15.14
C GLU A 94 1.44 60.43 14.74
N TYR A 95 1.87 60.58 13.48
CA TYR A 95 2.42 61.83 12.95
C TYR A 95 1.32 62.72 12.38
N SER A 96 1.36 64.01 12.75
CA SER A 96 0.45 65.04 12.22
C SER A 96 0.74 65.39 10.75
N GLU A 97 1.93 65.07 10.24
CA GLU A 97 2.30 65.26 8.84
C GLU A 97 2.96 63.98 8.32
N VAL A 98 2.40 63.43 7.24
CA VAL A 98 2.84 62.17 6.62
C VAL A 98 3.33 62.45 5.22
N THR A 99 4.62 62.21 4.96
CA THR A 99 5.25 62.34 3.64
C THR A 99 5.48 60.96 3.04
N ILE A 100 4.75 60.62 1.98
CA ILE A 100 4.94 59.41 1.19
C ILE A 100 5.82 59.77 -0.01
N SER A 101 6.92 59.05 -0.18
CA SER A 101 7.81 59.23 -1.33
C SER A 101 7.99 57.94 -2.11
N ARG A 102 8.00 58.05 -3.43
CA ARG A 102 8.33 56.97 -4.36
C ARG A 102 9.49 57.41 -5.23
N THR A 103 10.53 56.58 -5.27
CA THR A 103 11.70 56.78 -6.13
C THR A 103 11.82 55.62 -7.09
N LEU A 104 11.97 55.91 -8.39
CA LEU A 104 12.21 54.91 -9.42
C LEU A 104 13.53 55.19 -10.12
N PHE A 105 14.35 54.16 -10.21
CA PHE A 105 15.63 54.16 -10.89
C PHE A 105 15.49 53.56 -12.28
N ARG A 106 16.40 53.94 -13.19
CA ARG A 106 16.39 53.46 -14.58
C ARG A 106 16.65 51.94 -14.72
N ASN A 107 17.12 51.28 -13.66
CA ASN A 107 17.27 49.83 -13.60
C ASN A 107 15.95 49.09 -13.28
N GLY A 108 14.83 49.81 -13.15
CA GLY A 108 13.52 49.27 -12.81
C GLY A 108 13.26 49.11 -11.31
N ALA A 109 14.23 49.39 -10.44
CA ALA A 109 14.03 49.35 -9.00
C ALA A 109 13.16 50.52 -8.54
N SER A 110 12.09 50.22 -7.79
CA SER A 110 11.19 51.20 -7.19
C SER A 110 11.28 51.08 -5.67
N GLU A 111 11.56 52.19 -5.01
CA GLU A 111 11.63 52.31 -3.55
C GLU A 111 10.49 53.18 -3.04
N TYR A 112 9.85 52.74 -1.96
CA TYR A 112 8.82 53.49 -1.26
C TYR A 112 9.34 53.87 0.12
N ALA A 113 9.04 55.08 0.56
CA ALA A 113 9.33 55.51 1.92
C ALA A 113 8.19 56.35 2.50
N ILE A 114 7.92 56.16 3.78
CA ILE A 114 6.98 56.96 4.58
C ILE A 114 7.83 57.73 5.59
N ASN A 115 7.74 59.05 5.60
CA ASN A 115 8.56 59.94 6.45
C ASN A 115 10.08 59.70 6.37
N GLY A 116 10.56 59.16 5.24
CA GLY A 116 11.97 58.85 5.00
C GLY A 116 12.39 57.42 5.37
N GLU A 117 11.53 56.63 6.00
CA GLU A 117 11.78 55.21 6.28
C GLU A 117 11.30 54.32 5.14
N GLY A 118 12.15 53.40 4.67
CA GLY A 118 11.83 52.48 3.59
C GLY A 118 10.72 51.50 3.97
N CYS A 119 9.72 51.36 3.11
CA CYS A 119 8.55 50.50 3.32
C CYS A 119 8.19 49.71 2.05
N ARG A 120 7.33 48.70 2.20
CA ARG A 120 6.83 47.94 1.05
C ARG A 120 5.62 48.66 0.45
N LEU A 121 5.36 48.40 -0.83
CA LEU A 121 4.14 48.88 -1.49
C LEU A 121 2.87 48.47 -0.73
N LEU A 122 2.86 47.25 -0.19
CA LEU A 122 1.72 46.75 0.57
C LEU A 122 1.42 47.65 1.79
N ASP A 123 2.46 48.12 2.47
CA ASP A 123 2.34 48.96 3.67
C ASP A 123 1.77 50.35 3.30
N VAL A 124 2.20 50.92 2.17
CA VAL A 124 1.64 52.18 1.63
C VAL A 124 0.17 52.00 1.20
N GLN A 125 -0.17 50.87 0.57
CA GLN A 125 -1.53 50.56 0.15
C GLN A 125 -2.46 50.32 1.33
N GLU A 126 -2.00 49.61 2.36
CA GLU A 126 -2.76 49.36 3.59
C GLU A 126 -3.02 50.68 4.33
N LEU A 127 -2.00 51.54 4.46
CA LEU A 127 -2.12 52.86 5.06
C LEU A 127 -3.17 53.75 4.38
N LEU A 128 -3.20 53.76 3.04
CA LEU A 128 -4.13 54.58 2.26
C LEU A 128 -5.52 53.93 2.09
N SER A 129 -5.66 52.63 2.40
CA SER A 129 -6.93 51.92 2.26
C SER A 129 -7.98 52.34 3.29
N ASP A 130 -7.55 52.67 4.51
CA ASP A 130 -8.47 53.08 5.59
C ASP A 130 -8.86 54.57 5.51
N SER A 131 -8.05 55.41 4.85
CA SER A 131 -8.32 56.85 4.66
C SER A 131 -9.13 57.19 3.41
N GLY A 132 -9.51 56.18 2.61
CA GLY A 132 -10.28 56.34 1.38
C GLY A 132 -9.47 56.85 0.17
N LEU A 133 -8.13 56.88 0.27
CA LEU A 133 -7.20 57.29 -0.80
C LEU A 133 -6.51 56.10 -1.51
N GLY A 134 -7.02 54.87 -1.33
CA GLY A 134 -6.43 53.65 -1.88
C GLY A 134 -6.55 53.51 -3.40
N ARG A 135 -5.82 52.53 -3.96
CA ARG A 135 -5.71 52.22 -5.41
C ARG A 135 -7.05 52.10 -6.15
N GLU A 136 -8.08 51.63 -5.47
CA GLU A 136 -9.38 51.29 -6.07
C GLU A 136 -10.45 52.36 -5.78
N MET A 137 -10.18 53.28 -4.86
CA MET A 137 -11.08 54.39 -4.57
C MET A 137 -10.98 55.41 -5.70
N HIS A 138 -12.08 55.63 -6.42
CA HIS A 138 -12.25 56.55 -7.56
C HIS A 138 -12.08 58.05 -7.22
N VAL A 139 -11.19 58.39 -6.30
CA VAL A 139 -10.84 59.77 -5.91
C VAL A 139 -10.06 60.47 -7.02
N ILE A 140 -9.27 59.71 -7.79
CA ILE A 140 -8.61 60.23 -9.00
C ILE A 140 -9.42 59.81 -10.22
N VAL A 141 -10.16 60.75 -10.80
CA VAL A 141 -10.86 60.53 -12.07
C VAL A 141 -9.91 60.82 -13.24
N GLY A 142 -9.31 59.75 -13.76
CA GLY A 142 -8.47 59.81 -14.96
C GLY A 142 -9.28 60.00 -16.26
N GLN A 143 -8.59 60.36 -17.34
CA GLN A 143 -9.21 60.47 -18.67
C GLN A 143 -9.70 59.09 -19.14
N GLY A 144 -11.01 58.93 -19.34
CA GLY A 144 -11.64 57.68 -19.80
C GLY A 144 -12.16 56.75 -18.68
N GLN A 145 -11.90 57.04 -17.39
CA GLN A 145 -12.45 56.22 -16.30
C GLN A 145 -13.96 56.41 -16.10
N LEU A 146 -14.51 57.58 -16.45
CA LEU A 146 -15.95 57.83 -16.38
C LEU A 146 -16.74 56.85 -17.27
N ASP A 147 -16.24 56.60 -18.48
CA ASP A 147 -16.85 55.66 -19.42
C ASP A 147 -16.77 54.21 -18.91
N ALA A 148 -15.71 53.86 -18.18
CA ALA A 148 -15.52 52.53 -17.60
C ALA A 148 -16.54 52.23 -16.50
N VAL A 149 -16.84 53.21 -15.63
CA VAL A 149 -17.87 53.06 -14.58
C VAL A 149 -19.26 52.97 -15.21
N LEU A 150 -19.54 53.74 -16.26
CA LEU A 150 -20.84 53.72 -16.96
C LEU A 150 -21.09 52.40 -17.70
N ARG A 151 -20.03 51.76 -18.22
CA ARG A 151 -20.09 50.47 -18.95
C ARG A 151 -19.85 49.24 -18.09
N ALA A 152 -19.61 49.40 -16.79
CA ALA A 152 -19.29 48.30 -15.89
C ALA A 152 -20.43 47.28 -15.78
N THR A 153 -20.06 45.99 -15.74
CA THR A 153 -21.02 44.90 -15.52
C THR A 153 -21.59 44.94 -14.09
N PRO A 154 -22.72 44.26 -13.80
CA PRO A 154 -23.27 44.21 -12.45
C PRO A 154 -22.28 43.68 -11.40
N GLU A 155 -21.39 42.76 -11.77
CA GLU A 155 -20.37 42.20 -10.88
C GLU A 155 -19.25 43.21 -10.58
N ASP A 156 -18.76 43.92 -11.60
CA ASP A 156 -17.78 45.00 -11.43
C ASP A 156 -18.36 46.16 -10.61
N ARG A 157 -19.63 46.49 -10.87
CA ARG A 157 -20.36 47.54 -10.15
C ARG A 157 -20.58 47.20 -8.69
N ARG A 158 -20.81 45.92 -8.38
CA ARG A 158 -20.86 45.42 -7.01
C ARG A 158 -19.54 45.65 -6.28
N GLY A 159 -18.40 45.43 -6.94
CA GLY A 159 -17.08 45.76 -6.40
C GLY A 159 -17.01 47.22 -5.94
N PHE A 160 -17.42 48.16 -6.79
CA PHE A 160 -17.44 49.59 -6.46
C PHE A 160 -18.35 49.93 -5.26
N ILE A 161 -19.50 49.26 -5.15
CA ILE A 161 -20.44 49.49 -4.04
C ILE A 161 -19.90 48.90 -2.72
N GLU A 162 -19.36 47.68 -2.76
CA GLU A 162 -18.77 47.02 -1.59
C GLU A 162 -17.54 47.78 -1.05
N GLU A 163 -16.81 48.43 -1.93
CA GLU A 163 -15.68 49.30 -1.59
C GLU A 163 -16.14 50.61 -0.97
N ALA A 164 -17.13 51.30 -1.57
CA ALA A 164 -17.73 52.51 -1.00
C ALA A 164 -18.38 52.26 0.37
N ALA A 165 -18.89 51.06 0.62
CA ALA A 165 -19.43 50.63 1.91
C ALA A 165 -18.34 50.22 2.93
N GLY A 166 -17.06 50.20 2.54
CA GLY A 166 -15.94 49.87 3.43
C GLY A 166 -15.86 48.39 3.85
N ILE A 167 -16.65 47.49 3.25
CA ILE A 167 -16.71 46.07 3.63
C ILE A 167 -15.66 45.20 2.94
N LEU A 168 -15.01 45.72 1.91
CA LEU A 168 -14.01 45.00 1.12
C LEU A 168 -12.83 44.49 1.97
N LYS A 169 -12.39 45.25 2.99
CA LYS A 169 -11.32 44.83 3.91
C LYS A 169 -11.68 43.58 4.73
N HIS A 170 -12.92 43.51 5.21
CA HIS A 170 -13.41 42.37 5.99
C HIS A 170 -13.55 41.13 5.11
N ARG A 171 -13.99 41.30 3.86
CA ARG A 171 -14.07 40.20 2.87
C ARG A 171 -12.70 39.63 2.54
N ARG A 172 -11.71 40.48 2.24
CA ARG A 172 -10.31 40.04 1.97
C ARG A 172 -9.68 39.37 3.18
N ARG A 173 -9.91 39.89 4.39
CA ARG A 173 -9.44 39.26 5.64
C ARG A 173 -10.07 37.88 5.85
N LYS A 174 -11.38 37.72 5.60
CA LYS A 174 -12.08 36.43 5.66
C LYS A 174 -11.48 35.44 4.67
N GLU A 175 -11.30 35.83 3.41
CA GLU A 175 -10.73 34.97 2.37
C GLU A 175 -9.30 34.51 2.71
N ARG A 176 -8.46 35.42 3.21
CA ARG A 176 -7.11 35.10 3.68
C ARG A 176 -7.13 34.10 4.84
N THR A 177 -8.03 34.30 5.80
CA THR A 177 -8.19 33.38 6.94
C THR A 177 -8.69 32.01 6.48
N LEU A 178 -9.65 31.94 5.57
CA LEU A 178 -10.15 30.68 5.01
C LEU A 178 -9.03 29.89 4.31
N ARG A 179 -8.22 30.55 3.46
CA ARG A 179 -7.04 29.93 2.85
C ARG A 179 -6.04 29.40 3.88
N LYS A 180 -5.85 30.14 4.98
CA LYS A 180 -4.95 29.72 6.07
C LYS A 180 -5.50 28.51 6.83
N LEU A 181 -6.81 28.47 7.09
CA LEU A 181 -7.48 27.34 7.74
C LEU A 181 -7.39 26.07 6.89
N ASP A 182 -7.61 26.19 5.58
CA ASP A 182 -7.53 25.06 4.65
C ASP A 182 -6.10 24.46 4.60
N ALA A 183 -5.09 25.33 4.54
CA ALA A 183 -3.69 24.91 4.65
C ALA A 183 -3.37 24.24 6.00
N MET A 184 -3.93 24.74 7.11
CA MET A 184 -3.76 24.12 8.42
C MET A 184 -4.44 22.75 8.51
N GLN A 185 -5.63 22.59 7.94
CA GLN A 185 -6.35 21.31 7.89
C GLN A 185 -5.55 20.25 7.14
N THR A 186 -4.93 20.63 6.02
CA THR A 186 -4.03 19.75 5.26
C THR A 186 -2.82 19.31 6.10
N ASN A 187 -2.19 20.25 6.83
CA ASN A 187 -1.08 19.93 7.72
C ASN A 187 -1.48 19.00 8.88
N LEU A 188 -2.68 19.20 9.44
CA LEU A 188 -3.21 18.39 10.55
C LEU A 188 -3.51 16.96 10.08
N THR A 189 -4.07 16.80 8.88
CA THR A 189 -4.30 15.50 8.24
C THR A 189 -2.97 14.74 8.09
N ARG A 190 -1.92 15.41 7.57
CA ARG A 190 -0.59 14.82 7.43
C ARG A 190 0.04 14.42 8.78
N LEU A 191 -0.15 15.23 9.82
CA LEU A 191 0.33 14.90 11.18
C LEU A 191 -0.38 13.67 11.75
N ASN A 192 -1.68 13.53 11.52
CA ASN A 192 -2.44 12.35 11.95
C ASN A 192 -1.98 11.08 11.23
N ASP A 193 -1.71 11.17 9.93
CA ASP A 193 -1.17 10.04 9.15
C ASP A 193 0.19 9.60 9.70
N LEU A 194 1.10 10.55 9.94
CA LEU A 194 2.43 10.27 10.50
C LEU A 194 2.33 9.69 11.92
N ALA A 195 1.43 10.21 12.75
CA ALA A 195 1.18 9.67 14.09
C ALA A 195 0.63 8.24 14.02
N GLY A 196 -0.24 7.95 13.05
CA GLY A 196 -0.74 6.60 12.77
C GLY A 196 0.37 5.64 12.36
N GLU A 197 1.28 6.08 11.49
CA GLU A 197 2.44 5.31 11.07
C GLU A 197 3.39 5.02 12.23
N ILE A 198 3.74 6.03 13.04
CA ILE A 198 4.60 5.85 14.22
C ILE A 198 3.98 4.88 15.23
N ARG A 199 2.66 4.93 15.46
CA ARG A 199 1.97 3.95 16.33
C ARG A 199 2.06 2.53 15.78
N ARG A 200 1.94 2.35 14.46
CA ARG A 200 2.12 1.04 13.81
C ARG A 200 3.53 0.51 13.97
N GLN A 201 4.55 1.38 13.89
CA GLN A 201 5.96 1.00 14.10
C GLN A 201 6.29 0.72 15.58
N LEU A 202 5.63 1.40 16.53
CA LEU A 202 5.85 1.21 17.97
C LEU A 202 5.43 -0.19 18.46
N LYS A 203 4.35 -0.77 17.94
CA LYS A 203 3.84 -2.08 18.37
C LYS A 203 4.86 -3.23 18.19
N PRO A 204 5.50 -3.40 17.01
CA PRO A 204 6.54 -4.41 16.84
C PRO A 204 7.81 -4.07 17.65
N LEU A 205 8.21 -2.80 17.76
CA LEU A 205 9.35 -2.41 18.60
C LEU A 205 9.11 -2.74 20.08
N GLY A 206 7.89 -2.55 20.58
CA GLY A 206 7.52 -2.93 21.95
C GLY A 206 7.64 -4.44 22.18
N ARG A 207 7.20 -5.26 21.22
CA ARG A 207 7.38 -6.72 21.27
C ARG A 207 8.86 -7.10 21.26
N GLN A 208 9.66 -6.47 20.41
CA GLN A 208 11.11 -6.70 20.36
C GLN A 208 11.79 -6.33 21.69
N ALA A 209 11.37 -5.24 22.34
CA ALA A 209 11.89 -4.84 23.64
C ALA A 209 11.55 -5.84 24.75
N GLU A 210 10.32 -6.36 24.77
CA GLU A 210 9.92 -7.39 25.74
C GLU A 210 10.67 -8.72 25.52
N VAL A 211 10.82 -9.16 24.27
CA VAL A 211 11.66 -10.33 23.94
C VAL A 211 13.11 -10.11 24.36
N ALA A 212 13.67 -8.92 24.15
CA ALA A 212 15.02 -8.60 24.58
C ALA A 212 15.19 -8.63 26.10
N LYS A 213 14.21 -8.13 26.87
CA LYS A 213 14.22 -8.23 28.34
C LYS A 213 14.15 -9.69 28.80
N GLN A 214 13.25 -10.48 28.22
CA GLN A 214 13.15 -11.91 28.53
C GLN A 214 14.45 -12.64 28.21
N ALA A 215 15.06 -12.36 27.05
CA ALA A 215 16.35 -12.93 26.66
C ALA A 215 17.48 -12.55 27.64
N GLN A 216 17.51 -11.30 28.13
CA GLN A 216 18.47 -10.90 29.16
C GLN A 216 18.28 -11.67 30.47
N GLN A 217 17.03 -11.89 30.89
CA GLN A 217 16.73 -12.63 32.10
C GLN A 217 17.09 -14.11 31.97
N ILE A 218 16.70 -14.75 30.86
CA ILE A 218 17.10 -16.14 30.54
C ILE A 218 18.62 -16.25 30.47
N ALA A 219 19.32 -15.30 29.86
CA ALA A 219 20.78 -15.31 29.81
C ALA A 219 21.42 -15.17 31.20
N ALA A 220 20.80 -14.44 32.12
CA ALA A 220 21.24 -14.36 33.51
C ALA A 220 21.03 -15.69 34.25
N GLU A 221 19.86 -16.33 34.09
CA GLU A 221 19.55 -17.64 34.68
C GLU A 221 20.46 -18.75 34.12
N VAL A 222 20.69 -18.78 32.81
CA VAL A 222 21.63 -19.72 32.17
C VAL A 222 23.04 -19.50 32.69
N ARG A 223 23.46 -18.25 32.90
CA ARG A 223 24.79 -17.95 33.46
C ARG A 223 24.90 -18.45 34.90
N ASP A 224 23.87 -18.26 35.72
CA ASP A 224 23.85 -18.77 37.10
C ASP A 224 23.86 -20.31 37.13
N ALA A 225 23.02 -20.96 36.34
CA ALA A 225 22.99 -22.42 36.23
C ALA A 225 24.32 -23.00 35.74
N LYS A 226 24.95 -22.39 34.73
CA LYS A 226 26.30 -22.77 34.27
C LYS A 226 27.34 -22.59 35.36
N ALA A 227 27.30 -21.49 36.12
CA ALA A 227 28.23 -21.27 37.21
C ALA A 227 28.08 -22.34 38.30
N ARG A 228 26.85 -22.78 38.61
CA ARG A 228 26.59 -23.89 39.55
C ARG A 228 27.11 -25.23 39.05
N LEU A 229 26.87 -25.56 37.77
CA LEU A 229 27.41 -26.78 37.16
C LEU A 229 28.94 -26.78 37.15
N LEU A 230 29.56 -25.66 36.79
CA LEU A 230 31.02 -25.53 36.84
C LEU A 230 31.56 -25.65 38.27
N ALA A 231 30.84 -25.13 39.26
CA ALA A 231 31.21 -25.30 40.66
C ALA A 231 31.13 -26.77 41.09
N ASP A 232 30.09 -27.49 40.69
CA ASP A 232 29.95 -28.93 40.93
C ASP A 232 31.04 -29.74 40.23
N ASP A 233 31.33 -29.44 38.97
CA ASP A 233 32.44 -30.04 38.22
C ASP A 233 33.79 -29.81 38.91
N VAL A 234 34.03 -28.60 39.42
CA VAL A 234 35.26 -28.30 40.19
C VAL A 234 35.33 -29.11 41.48
N VAL A 235 34.20 -29.26 42.19
CA VAL A 235 34.15 -30.09 43.40
C VAL A 235 34.41 -31.55 43.07
N ARG A 236 33.73 -32.09 42.05
CA ARG A 236 33.92 -33.46 41.56
C ARG A 236 35.37 -33.71 41.15
N LEU A 237 35.94 -32.86 40.31
CA LEU A 237 37.33 -32.97 39.86
C LEU A 237 38.33 -32.88 41.02
N ARG A 238 38.05 -32.07 42.04
CA ARG A 238 38.88 -32.04 43.25
C ARG A 238 38.78 -33.34 44.04
N THR A 239 37.58 -33.91 44.17
CA THR A 239 37.40 -35.21 44.83
C THR A 239 38.11 -36.32 44.05
N GLU A 240 37.97 -36.36 42.73
CA GLU A 240 38.69 -37.31 41.86
C GLU A 240 40.22 -37.13 41.97
N LEU A 241 40.72 -35.90 42.01
CA LEU A 241 42.15 -35.63 42.23
C LEU A 241 42.62 -36.11 43.59
N ASP A 242 41.84 -35.90 44.65
CA ASP A 242 42.16 -36.36 46.00
C ASP A 242 42.16 -37.90 46.09
N GLU A 243 41.24 -38.57 45.38
CA GLU A 243 41.22 -40.04 45.27
C GLU A 243 42.43 -40.55 44.47
N LEU A 244 42.72 -39.95 43.32
CA LEU A 244 43.91 -40.30 42.52
C LEU A 244 45.21 -40.08 43.30
N ALA A 245 45.29 -39.02 44.10
CA ALA A 245 46.45 -38.76 44.95
C ALA A 245 46.61 -39.82 46.04
N LYS A 246 45.50 -40.33 46.60
CA LYS A 246 45.52 -41.46 47.54
C LYS A 246 45.96 -42.75 46.84
N ASP A 247 45.40 -43.06 45.68
CA ASP A 247 45.77 -44.23 44.88
C ASP A 247 47.24 -44.19 44.48
N GLU A 248 47.76 -43.02 44.10
CA GLU A 248 49.18 -42.82 43.80
C GLU A 248 50.05 -43.06 45.04
N ALA A 249 49.64 -42.56 46.21
CA ALA A 249 50.34 -42.81 47.46
C ALA A 249 50.33 -44.31 47.85
N GLU A 250 49.20 -45.00 47.66
CA GLU A 250 49.08 -46.44 47.88
C GLU A 250 50.00 -47.22 46.93
N ARG A 251 49.96 -46.93 45.62
CA ARG A 251 50.85 -47.55 44.64
C ARG A 251 52.32 -47.24 44.90
N HIS A 252 52.63 -46.04 45.38
CA HIS A 252 53.99 -45.69 45.77
C HIS A 252 54.46 -46.56 46.95
N SER A 253 53.59 -46.77 47.94
CA SER A 253 53.87 -47.66 49.07
C SER A 253 54.04 -49.12 48.63
N GLU A 254 53.18 -49.61 47.74
CA GLU A 254 53.27 -50.96 47.18
C GLU A 254 54.58 -51.12 46.38
N ARG A 255 54.96 -50.11 45.60
CA ARG A 255 56.23 -50.10 44.87
C ARG A 255 57.42 -50.16 45.81
N ILE A 256 57.41 -49.44 46.93
CA ILE A 256 58.48 -49.52 47.95
C ILE A 256 58.57 -50.95 48.49
N VAL A 257 57.45 -51.56 48.84
CA VAL A 257 57.42 -52.95 49.35
C VAL A 257 57.95 -53.94 48.30
N LEU A 258 57.50 -53.82 47.06
CA LEU A 258 57.97 -54.67 45.96
C LEU A 258 59.47 -54.47 45.66
N GLN A 259 59.97 -53.25 45.81
CA GLN A 259 61.38 -52.93 45.62
C GLN A 259 62.24 -53.53 46.74
N GLU A 260 61.77 -53.46 47.99
CA GLU A 260 62.41 -54.15 49.11
C GLU A 260 62.41 -55.69 48.90
N GLN A 261 61.30 -56.26 48.42
CA GLN A 261 61.24 -57.68 48.07
C GLN A 261 62.23 -58.02 46.95
N LEU A 262 62.34 -57.17 45.92
CA LEU A 262 63.30 -57.34 44.83
C LEU A 262 64.74 -57.32 45.35
N GLU A 263 65.09 -56.35 46.20
CA GLU A 263 66.41 -56.26 46.83
C GLU A 263 66.73 -57.49 47.68
N GLN A 264 65.77 -58.00 48.46
CA GLN A 264 65.94 -59.25 49.21
C GLN A 264 66.18 -60.45 48.29
N LYS A 265 65.47 -60.54 47.16
CA LYS A 265 65.67 -61.61 46.18
C LYS A 265 67.02 -61.47 45.48
N GLN A 266 67.45 -60.26 45.13
CA GLN A 266 68.78 -60.00 44.56
C GLN A 266 69.90 -60.35 45.53
N LEU A 267 69.78 -60.00 46.82
CA LEU A 267 70.71 -60.44 47.86
C LEU A 267 70.74 -61.96 48.00
N ARG A 268 69.58 -62.63 47.89
CA ARG A 268 69.52 -64.09 47.91
C ARG A 268 70.20 -64.71 46.70
N ILE A 269 70.02 -64.14 45.51
CA ILE A 269 70.72 -64.55 44.29
C ILE A 269 72.23 -64.37 44.46
N GLY A 270 72.70 -63.19 44.88
CA GLY A 270 74.12 -62.93 45.10
C GLY A 270 74.76 -63.85 46.15
N ARG A 271 74.00 -64.22 47.20
CA ARG A 271 74.43 -65.24 48.17
C ARG A 271 74.55 -66.63 47.55
N LEU A 272 73.59 -67.02 46.71
CA LEU A 272 73.64 -68.29 46.00
C LEU A 272 74.79 -68.32 44.99
N GLU A 273 75.05 -67.22 44.28
CA GLU A 273 76.20 -67.08 43.38
C GLU A 273 77.54 -67.15 44.15
N GLN A 274 77.64 -66.56 45.34
CA GLN A 274 78.81 -66.72 46.22
C GLN A 274 78.97 -68.16 46.75
N GLU A 275 77.87 -68.82 47.11
CA GLU A 275 77.87 -70.25 47.47
C GLU A 275 78.26 -71.13 46.26
N GLN A 276 78.00 -70.67 45.02
CA GLN A 276 78.32 -71.34 43.76
C GLN A 276 79.77 -71.13 43.29
N GLN A 277 80.46 -70.07 43.74
CA GLN A 277 81.92 -69.96 43.70
C GLN A 277 82.58 -70.93 44.68
N SER A 278 82.05 -72.15 44.79
CA SER A 278 82.59 -73.20 45.61
C SER A 278 83.95 -73.60 45.08
N ASP A 279 84.95 -73.41 45.92
CA ASP A 279 86.30 -73.96 45.87
C ASP A 279 86.36 -75.48 45.60
N GLU A 280 85.25 -76.23 45.51
CA GLU A 280 85.27 -77.69 45.43
C GLU A 280 85.87 -78.25 44.13
N LEU A 281 85.51 -77.70 42.97
CA LEU A 281 86.13 -78.11 41.70
C LEU A 281 87.60 -77.67 41.64
N ASP A 282 87.89 -76.45 42.09
CA ASP A 282 89.26 -75.92 42.10
C ASP A 282 90.14 -76.62 43.15
N ALA A 283 89.59 -77.01 44.30
CA ALA A 283 90.24 -77.81 45.32
C ALA A 283 90.44 -79.25 44.84
N ALA A 284 89.45 -79.87 44.19
CA ALA A 284 89.59 -81.19 43.59
C ALA A 284 90.67 -81.21 42.49
N ARG A 285 90.71 -80.17 41.64
CA ARG A 285 91.78 -79.96 40.65
C ARG A 285 93.14 -79.78 41.32
N ARG A 286 93.26 -78.94 42.36
CA ARG A 286 94.51 -78.73 43.13
C ARG A 286 95.00 -80.03 43.79
N VAL A 287 94.10 -80.81 44.38
CA VAL A 287 94.43 -82.11 45.02
C VAL A 287 94.89 -83.12 43.97
N THR A 288 94.22 -83.20 42.82
CA THR A 288 94.61 -84.08 41.72
C THR A 288 96.00 -83.73 41.19
N ILE A 289 96.27 -82.45 40.92
CA ILE A 289 97.59 -81.96 40.48
C ILE A 289 98.67 -82.22 41.54
N GLY A 290 98.36 -82.01 42.82
CA GLY A 290 99.30 -82.27 43.92
C GLY A 290 99.65 -83.76 44.10
N LEU A 291 98.68 -84.65 43.90
CA LEU A 291 98.88 -86.09 43.94
C LEU A 291 99.62 -86.61 42.70
N GLU A 292 99.36 -86.04 41.52
CA GLU A 292 100.12 -86.32 40.29
C GLU A 292 101.61 -85.98 40.46
N ALA A 293 101.90 -84.79 40.99
CA ALA A 293 103.26 -84.36 41.28
C ALA A 293 103.96 -85.26 42.31
N SER A 294 103.22 -85.75 43.31
CA SER A 294 103.72 -86.67 44.34
C SER A 294 104.01 -88.06 43.77
N GLN A 295 103.11 -88.58 42.93
CA GLN A 295 103.29 -89.85 42.22
C GLN A 295 104.49 -89.79 41.27
N SER A 296 104.62 -88.71 40.48
CA SER A 296 105.76 -88.48 39.59
C SER A 296 107.08 -88.41 40.36
N ARG A 297 107.11 -87.72 41.51
CA ARG A 297 108.28 -87.66 42.40
C ARG A 297 108.67 -89.03 42.96
N LEU A 298 107.71 -89.83 43.42
CA LEU A 298 107.97 -91.19 43.92
C LEU A 298 108.52 -92.11 42.83
N ARG A 299 107.98 -92.03 41.60
CA ARG A 299 108.50 -92.76 40.43
C ARG A 299 109.92 -92.32 40.08
N GLY A 300 110.20 -91.02 40.12
CA GLY A 300 111.54 -90.47 39.93
C GLY A 300 112.55 -90.95 40.97
N LEU A 301 112.17 -90.94 42.25
CA LEU A 301 113.01 -91.47 43.34
C LEU A 301 113.27 -92.97 43.19
N LEU A 302 112.25 -93.74 42.78
CA LEU A 302 112.43 -95.17 42.50
C LEU A 302 113.41 -95.40 41.35
N ALA A 303 113.32 -94.62 40.27
CA ALA A 303 114.25 -94.71 39.15
C ALA A 303 115.70 -94.39 39.58
N GLN A 304 115.89 -93.39 40.44
CA GLN A 304 117.20 -93.06 41.01
C GLN A 304 117.73 -94.17 41.94
N ALA A 305 116.88 -94.74 42.80
CA ALA A 305 117.24 -95.86 43.67
C ALA A 305 117.64 -97.10 42.85
N GLN A 306 116.91 -97.38 41.77
CA GLN A 306 117.23 -98.45 40.82
C GLN A 306 118.54 -98.19 40.07
N GLN A 307 118.78 -96.97 39.59
CA GLN A 307 120.06 -96.61 38.98
C GLN A 307 121.23 -96.77 39.95
N ARG A 308 121.05 -96.40 41.23
CA ARG A 308 122.04 -96.59 42.28
C ARG A 308 122.28 -98.07 42.55
N LEU A 309 121.25 -98.91 42.55
CA LEU A 309 121.39 -100.37 42.64
C LEU A 309 122.17 -100.94 41.45
N THR A 310 121.86 -100.53 40.22
CA THR A 310 122.58 -100.98 39.01
C THR A 310 124.05 -100.52 39.03
N PHE A 311 124.32 -99.31 39.51
CA PHE A 311 125.68 -98.77 39.66
C PHE A 311 126.48 -99.52 40.73
N LEU A 312 125.85 -99.83 41.88
CA LEU A 312 126.48 -100.61 42.94
C LEU A 312 126.70 -102.08 42.50
N ALA A 313 125.79 -102.65 41.73
CA ALA A 313 125.94 -103.99 41.15
C ALA A 313 127.10 -104.07 40.16
N THR A 314 127.25 -103.06 39.28
CA THR A 314 128.37 -103.00 38.32
C THR A 314 129.71 -102.71 38.99
N GLN A 315 129.76 -101.97 40.11
CA GLN A 315 130.99 -101.81 40.90
C GLN A 315 131.41 -103.07 41.68
N ALA A 316 130.46 -103.95 42.05
CA ALA A 316 130.76 -105.20 42.75
C ALA A 316 131.49 -106.25 41.89
N GLU A 317 131.48 -106.10 40.56
CA GLU A 317 132.14 -107.01 39.61
C GLU A 317 133.61 -106.60 39.30
N ALA A 318 134.08 -105.45 39.79
CA ALA A 318 135.47 -104.98 39.57
C ALA A 318 136.43 -105.55 40.64
N PRO A 319 137.49 -106.32 40.28
CA PRO A 319 138.25 -107.12 41.26
C PRO A 319 139.19 -106.34 42.20
N GLU A 320 139.46 -105.06 41.95
CA GLU A 320 140.54 -104.32 42.65
C GLU A 320 140.07 -103.35 43.75
N GLN A 321 138.77 -103.27 44.06
CA GLN A 321 138.23 -102.35 45.08
C GLN A 321 137.31 -103.01 46.12
N LEU A 322 137.60 -104.26 46.49
CA LEU A 322 136.82 -105.08 47.42
C LEU A 322 136.81 -104.65 48.90
N ASN A 323 137.39 -103.49 49.26
CA ASN A 323 137.50 -103.04 50.67
C ASN A 323 136.79 -101.71 50.99
N ARG A 324 135.92 -101.18 50.10
CA ARG A 324 135.12 -99.97 50.39
C ARG A 324 133.63 -100.04 50.01
N LEU A 325 133.12 -101.22 49.68
CA LEU A 325 131.69 -101.44 49.46
C LEU A 325 131.13 -102.28 50.60
N SER A 326 130.41 -101.63 51.52
CA SER A 326 129.70 -102.33 52.60
C SER A 326 128.45 -103.00 52.02
N ARG A 327 128.21 -104.28 52.30
CA ARG A 327 126.91 -104.93 52.01
C ARG A 327 125.73 -104.07 52.51
N ALA A 328 125.94 -103.31 53.59
CA ALA A 328 124.96 -102.38 54.12
C ALA A 328 124.48 -101.31 53.12
N SER A 329 125.31 -100.83 52.18
CA SER A 329 124.86 -99.80 51.21
C SER A 329 124.01 -100.37 50.09
N VAL A 330 124.21 -101.64 49.72
CA VAL A 330 123.36 -102.38 48.77
C VAL A 330 122.04 -102.73 49.45
N ASP A 331 122.08 -103.24 50.68
CA ASP A 331 120.90 -103.58 51.47
C ASP A 331 120.05 -102.32 51.74
N GLU A 332 120.67 -101.17 52.01
CA GLU A 332 120.00 -99.88 52.19
C GLU A 332 119.33 -99.39 50.90
N ALA A 333 120.02 -99.44 49.75
CA ALA A 333 119.44 -99.06 48.47
C ALA A 333 118.31 -100.01 48.02
N GLN A 334 118.43 -101.29 48.35
CA GLN A 334 117.42 -102.31 48.06
C GLN A 334 116.19 -102.13 48.94
N ALA A 335 116.37 -101.91 50.25
CA ALA A 335 115.30 -101.58 51.18
C ALA A 335 114.57 -100.29 50.77
N GLU A 336 115.30 -99.27 50.32
CA GLU A 336 114.70 -98.01 49.84
C GLU A 336 113.91 -98.21 48.54
N ALA A 337 114.40 -99.01 47.59
CA ALA A 337 113.67 -99.34 46.37
C ALA A 337 112.41 -100.18 46.64
N GLU A 338 112.46 -101.13 47.58
CA GLU A 338 111.29 -101.91 48.01
C GLU A 338 110.27 -101.04 48.74
N ARG A 339 110.71 -100.14 49.62
CA ARG A 339 109.86 -99.15 50.29
C ARG A 339 109.14 -98.25 49.28
N LEU A 340 109.86 -97.71 48.29
CA LEU A 340 109.28 -96.88 47.24
C LEU A 340 108.33 -97.67 46.32
N ARG A 341 108.65 -98.93 45.99
CA ARG A 341 107.73 -99.82 45.25
C ARG A 341 106.44 -100.09 46.01
N GLY A 342 106.49 -100.17 47.34
CA GLY A 342 105.29 -100.32 48.18
C GLY A 342 104.42 -99.07 48.25
N LEU A 343 105.02 -97.87 48.15
CA LEU A 343 104.31 -96.58 48.25
C LEU A 343 103.63 -96.14 46.95
N ILE A 344 104.18 -96.51 45.78
CA ILE A 344 103.67 -96.08 44.47
C ILE A 344 102.21 -96.54 44.22
N PRO A 345 101.80 -97.79 44.48
CA PRO A 345 100.42 -98.23 44.28
C PRO A 345 99.41 -97.43 45.10
N ALA A 346 99.78 -97.06 46.35
CA ALA A 346 98.92 -96.23 47.20
C ALA A 346 98.78 -94.81 46.64
N ALA A 347 99.88 -94.20 46.19
CA ALA A 347 99.85 -92.86 45.57
C ALA A 347 99.08 -92.85 44.23
N GLU A 348 99.19 -93.93 43.44
CA GLU A 348 98.47 -94.09 42.18
C GLU A 348 96.96 -94.28 42.41
N ALA A 349 96.57 -95.08 43.41
CA ALA A 349 95.18 -95.21 43.83
C ALA A 349 94.59 -93.87 44.34
N SER A 350 95.36 -93.11 45.13
CA SER A 350 94.93 -91.77 45.58
C SER A 350 94.78 -90.77 44.42
N TRP A 351 95.69 -90.77 43.45
CA TRP A 351 95.59 -89.91 42.28
C TRP A 351 94.39 -90.26 41.40
N GLN A 352 94.16 -91.56 41.13
CA GLN A 352 92.98 -92.01 40.39
C GLN A 352 91.68 -91.62 41.11
N GLY A 353 91.60 -91.84 42.42
CA GLY A 353 90.44 -91.43 43.21
C GLY A 353 90.17 -89.92 43.19
N ALA A 354 91.22 -89.09 43.21
CA ALA A 354 91.09 -87.63 43.07
C ALA A 354 90.69 -87.20 41.64
N GLY A 355 91.20 -87.90 40.62
CA GLY A 355 90.80 -87.70 39.22
C GLY A 355 89.31 -87.98 39.00
N ASP A 356 88.81 -89.10 39.53
CA ASP A 356 87.39 -89.47 39.46
C ASP A 356 86.50 -88.46 40.18
N ALA A 357 86.93 -87.98 41.35
CA ALA A 357 86.23 -86.93 42.09
C ALA A 357 86.15 -85.62 41.29
N THR A 358 87.24 -85.22 40.62
CA THR A 358 87.28 -84.01 39.77
C THR A 358 86.33 -84.13 38.57
N VAL A 359 86.32 -85.28 37.90
CA VAL A 359 85.39 -85.54 36.78
C VAL A 359 83.93 -85.52 37.25
N LYS A 360 83.65 -86.06 38.45
CA LYS A 360 82.31 -86.04 39.04
C LYS A 360 81.85 -84.61 39.34
N SER A 361 82.70 -83.78 39.95
CA SER A 361 82.37 -82.38 40.23
C SER A 361 82.21 -81.54 38.95
N GLN A 362 83.02 -81.78 37.92
CA GLN A 362 82.86 -81.12 36.62
C GLN A 362 81.51 -81.44 35.97
N ARG A 363 81.11 -82.72 35.94
CA ARG A 363 79.80 -83.13 35.39
C ARG A 363 78.62 -82.54 36.15
N ALA A 364 78.75 -82.37 37.47
CA ALA A 364 77.72 -81.74 38.28
C ALA A 364 77.55 -80.25 37.93
N LEU A 365 78.66 -79.53 37.70
CA LEU A 365 78.63 -78.14 37.25
C LEU A 365 78.04 -78.00 35.84
N ASP A 366 78.50 -78.81 34.88
CA ASP A 366 77.99 -78.77 33.50
C ASP A 366 76.46 -79.01 33.46
N ALA A 367 75.94 -79.91 34.30
CA ALA A 367 74.50 -80.17 34.42
C ALA A 367 73.71 -78.99 35.01
N ILE A 368 74.32 -78.25 35.94
CA ILE A 368 73.72 -77.04 36.52
C ILE A 368 73.71 -75.91 35.48
N ASP A 369 74.79 -75.73 34.73
CA ASP A 369 74.87 -74.72 33.66
C ASP A 369 73.83 -74.99 32.56
N GLU A 370 73.65 -76.26 32.18
CA GLU A 370 72.59 -76.66 31.24
C GLU A 370 71.19 -76.35 31.80
N HIS A 371 70.98 -76.59 33.10
CA HIS A 371 69.72 -76.24 33.77
C HIS A 371 69.47 -74.72 33.79
N ILE A 372 70.49 -73.92 34.08
CA ILE A 372 70.41 -72.44 34.09
C ILE A 372 70.12 -71.91 32.69
N ALA A 373 70.77 -72.44 31.66
CA ALA A 373 70.52 -72.07 30.28
C ALA A 373 69.08 -72.39 29.86
N ALA A 374 68.58 -73.57 30.25
CA ALA A 374 67.20 -73.97 30.00
C ALA A 374 66.18 -73.07 30.72
N GLN A 375 66.42 -72.73 32.00
CA GLN A 375 65.55 -71.82 32.76
C GLN A 375 65.58 -70.39 32.19
N SER A 376 66.74 -69.88 31.81
CA SER A 376 66.87 -68.54 31.22
C SER A 376 66.15 -68.42 29.87
N ALA A 377 66.19 -69.47 29.06
CA ALA A 377 65.42 -69.53 27.82
C ALA A 377 63.90 -69.56 28.09
N LEU A 378 63.46 -70.27 29.14
CA LEU A 378 62.05 -70.33 29.54
C LEU A 378 61.54 -68.96 30.04
N VAL A 379 62.33 -68.27 30.87
CA VAL A 379 62.03 -66.91 31.34
C VAL A 379 61.89 -65.95 30.15
N SER A 380 62.86 -65.97 29.23
CA SER A 380 62.84 -65.12 28.03
C SER A 380 61.61 -65.38 27.15
N LYS A 381 61.19 -66.65 27.04
CA LYS A 381 59.97 -67.03 26.31
C LYS A 381 58.72 -66.47 26.99
N HIS A 382 58.62 -66.60 28.32
CA HIS A 382 57.48 -66.08 29.07
C HIS A 382 57.40 -64.56 29.05
N ASP A 383 58.54 -63.85 29.10
CA ASP A 383 58.57 -62.39 28.98
C ASP A 383 58.06 -61.92 27.61
N LEU A 384 58.43 -62.62 26.54
CA LEU A 384 57.91 -62.38 25.19
C LEU A 384 56.39 -62.63 25.10
N GLU A 385 55.89 -63.69 25.72
CA GLU A 385 54.44 -63.98 25.78
C GLU A 385 53.68 -62.93 26.61
N LEU A 386 54.22 -62.53 27.77
CA LEU A 386 53.66 -61.48 28.63
C LEU A 386 53.59 -60.14 27.90
N SER A 387 54.64 -59.75 27.18
CA SER A 387 54.67 -58.53 26.38
C SER A 387 53.61 -58.55 25.28
N LYS A 388 53.48 -59.67 24.55
CA LYS A 388 52.43 -59.86 23.54
C LYS A 388 51.02 -59.76 24.13
N LEU A 389 50.77 -60.44 25.25
CA LEU A 389 49.47 -60.43 25.92
C LEU A 389 49.11 -59.04 26.47
N ARG A 390 50.08 -58.32 27.05
CA ARG A 390 49.89 -56.91 27.48
C ARG A 390 49.54 -55.99 26.32
N GLY A 391 50.24 -56.13 25.19
CA GLY A 391 49.92 -55.37 23.98
C GLY A 391 48.51 -55.67 23.46
N ALA A 392 48.11 -56.95 23.45
CA ALA A 392 46.76 -57.36 23.05
C ALA A 392 45.67 -56.83 24.01
N MET A 393 45.94 -56.86 25.32
CA MET A 393 45.05 -56.32 26.35
C MET A 393 44.86 -54.81 26.19
N GLN A 394 45.94 -54.04 26.06
CA GLN A 394 45.86 -52.58 25.85
C GLN A 394 45.09 -52.23 24.57
N ALA A 395 45.32 -52.96 23.47
CA ALA A 395 44.57 -52.76 22.23
C ALA A 395 43.08 -53.07 22.40
N ALA A 396 42.73 -54.13 23.14
CA ALA A 396 41.34 -54.48 23.45
C ALA A 396 40.67 -53.45 24.36
N GLU A 397 41.36 -52.94 25.37
CA GLU A 397 40.88 -51.89 26.28
C GLU A 397 40.62 -50.58 25.55
N GLN A 398 41.56 -50.14 24.70
CA GLN A 398 41.37 -48.95 23.85
C GLN A 398 40.15 -49.12 22.94
N LYS A 399 40.01 -50.28 22.30
CA LYS A 399 38.86 -50.58 21.43
C LYS A 399 37.54 -50.59 22.21
N LEU A 400 37.52 -51.17 23.41
CA LEU A 400 36.36 -51.18 24.28
C LEU A 400 35.97 -49.76 24.73
N ALA A 401 36.96 -48.92 25.07
CA ALA A 401 36.73 -47.52 25.42
C ALA A 401 36.10 -46.74 24.27
N THR A 402 36.60 -46.91 23.04
CA THR A 402 36.01 -46.28 21.84
C THR A 402 34.57 -46.72 21.62
N VAL A 403 34.30 -48.04 21.68
CA VAL A 403 32.94 -48.57 21.47
C VAL A 403 31.97 -48.10 22.57
N ARG A 404 32.41 -48.02 23.82
CA ARG A 404 31.59 -47.48 24.92
C ARG A 404 31.25 -46.01 24.73
N GLN A 405 32.22 -45.21 24.27
CA GLN A 405 31.99 -43.80 23.99
C GLN A 405 31.03 -43.61 22.81
N GLU A 406 31.13 -44.44 21.76
CA GLU A 406 30.17 -44.46 20.65
C GLU A 406 28.78 -44.88 21.09
N LEU A 407 28.66 -45.91 21.93
CA LEU A 407 27.39 -46.38 22.47
C LEU A 407 26.70 -45.27 23.28
N SER A 408 27.43 -44.65 24.22
CA SER A 408 26.90 -43.55 25.04
C SER A 408 26.42 -42.38 24.17
N ARG A 409 27.18 -42.01 23.12
CA ARG A 409 26.77 -40.97 22.18
C ARG A 409 25.50 -41.34 21.42
N ARG A 410 25.33 -42.60 21.04
CA ARG A 410 24.12 -43.09 20.35
C ARG A 410 22.91 -43.14 21.27
N GLU A 411 23.07 -43.59 22.51
CA GLU A 411 22.00 -43.61 23.52
C GLU A 411 21.49 -42.19 23.80
N GLN A 412 22.39 -41.21 23.96
CA GLN A 412 22.00 -39.81 24.11
C GLN A 412 21.27 -39.27 22.89
N ALA A 413 21.71 -39.63 21.67
CA ALA A 413 21.06 -39.19 20.44
C ALA A 413 19.65 -39.78 20.28
N VAL A 414 19.44 -41.03 20.69
CA VAL A 414 18.12 -41.68 20.68
C VAL A 414 17.20 -41.02 21.70
N ALA A 415 17.64 -40.84 22.95
CA ALA A 415 16.83 -40.17 23.98
C ALA A 415 16.40 -38.76 23.53
N GLN A 416 17.33 -37.97 22.97
CA GLN A 416 16.99 -36.65 22.42
C GLN A 416 16.06 -36.68 21.20
N ALA A 417 16.04 -37.78 20.43
CA ALA A 417 15.10 -37.94 19.33
C ALA A 417 13.72 -38.33 19.84
N GLU A 418 13.64 -39.21 20.83
CA GLU A 418 12.39 -39.64 21.48
C GLU A 418 11.72 -38.47 22.21
N ASP A 419 12.46 -37.67 22.98
CA ASP A 419 11.93 -36.48 23.65
C ASP A 419 11.36 -35.47 22.64
N ARG A 420 12.08 -35.22 21.54
CA ARG A 420 11.60 -34.32 20.47
C ARG A 420 10.36 -34.86 19.78
N ALA A 421 10.28 -36.17 19.56
CA ALA A 421 9.12 -36.81 18.95
C ALA A 421 7.90 -36.73 19.87
N ALA A 422 8.08 -37.03 21.17
CA ALA A 422 7.02 -36.94 22.17
C ALA A 422 6.50 -35.49 22.32
N GLN A 423 7.40 -34.51 22.31
CA GLN A 423 7.03 -33.11 22.41
C GLN A 423 6.29 -32.63 21.15
N ALA A 424 6.77 -32.99 19.95
CA ALA A 424 6.08 -32.68 18.70
C ALA A 424 4.70 -33.34 18.60
N GLN A 425 4.55 -34.56 19.12
CA GLN A 425 3.27 -35.26 19.18
C GLN A 425 2.29 -34.55 20.13
N HIS A 426 2.75 -34.14 21.31
CA HIS A 426 1.94 -33.37 22.26
C HIS A 426 1.52 -32.00 21.71
N GLU A 427 2.42 -31.32 21.01
CA GLU A 427 2.13 -30.04 20.33
C GLU A 427 1.10 -30.23 19.21
N LEU A 428 1.21 -31.32 18.44
CA LEU A 428 0.25 -31.66 17.39
C LEU A 428 -1.14 -31.95 17.97
N GLU A 429 -1.24 -32.78 19.00
CA GLU A 429 -2.51 -33.15 19.64
C GLU A 429 -3.19 -31.92 20.28
N ALA A 430 -2.41 -31.04 20.91
CA ALA A 430 -2.92 -29.78 21.44
C ALA A 430 -3.48 -28.88 20.33
N PHE A 431 -2.73 -28.74 19.23
CA PHE A 431 -3.13 -27.94 18.09
C PHE A 431 -4.38 -28.50 17.38
N GLU A 432 -4.48 -29.81 17.19
CA GLU A 432 -5.64 -30.47 16.59
C GLU A 432 -6.91 -30.29 17.45
N HIS A 433 -6.79 -30.39 18.78
CA HIS A 433 -7.89 -30.17 19.69
C HIS A 433 -8.36 -28.70 19.71
N GLU A 434 -7.43 -27.76 19.56
CA GLU A 434 -7.75 -26.32 19.43
C GLU A 434 -8.43 -26.01 18.09
N LEU A 435 -7.98 -26.65 17.00
CA LEU A 435 -8.55 -26.52 15.66
C LEU A 435 -9.98 -27.09 15.58
N GLN A 436 -10.24 -28.26 16.17
CA GLN A 436 -11.58 -28.86 16.18
C GLN A 436 -12.60 -28.02 16.95
N GLY A 437 -12.18 -27.31 18.01
CA GLY A 437 -13.03 -26.34 18.72
C GLY A 437 -13.33 -25.07 17.91
N ALA A 438 -12.42 -24.68 17.00
CA ALA A 438 -12.49 -23.42 16.26
C ALA A 438 -13.16 -23.51 14.88
N VAL A 439 -13.21 -24.69 14.26
CA VAL A 439 -13.66 -24.86 12.86
C VAL A 439 -15.18 -24.94 12.71
N LEU A 440 -15.92 -25.34 13.76
CA LEU A 440 -17.37 -25.50 13.70
C LEU A 440 -18.20 -24.22 13.39
N PRO A 441 -17.78 -22.97 13.71
CA PRO A 441 -18.56 -21.77 13.37
C PRO A 441 -18.28 -21.18 11.98
N ALA A 442 -17.16 -21.53 11.33
CA ALA A 442 -16.69 -20.79 10.14
C ALA A 442 -17.39 -21.20 8.83
N SER A 443 -17.78 -22.48 8.70
CA SER A 443 -18.29 -23.01 7.42
C SER A 443 -19.62 -22.41 6.93
N GLY A 444 -20.45 -21.84 7.82
CA GLY A 444 -21.73 -21.24 7.45
C GLY A 444 -21.70 -19.72 7.24
N LEU A 445 -20.67 -19.03 7.72
CA LEU A 445 -20.59 -17.56 7.69
C LEU A 445 -20.20 -17.04 6.31
N ASP A 446 -19.35 -17.78 5.59
CA ASP A 446 -18.93 -17.43 4.24
C ASP A 446 -20.10 -17.55 3.24
N ASP A 447 -20.91 -18.59 3.37
CA ASP A 447 -22.13 -18.80 2.57
C ASP A 447 -23.21 -17.76 2.94
N ALA A 448 -23.36 -17.42 4.22
CA ALA A 448 -24.28 -16.38 4.67
C ALA A 448 -23.88 -14.98 4.15
N TYR A 449 -22.58 -14.67 4.12
CA TYR A 449 -22.08 -13.41 3.55
C TYR A 449 -22.29 -13.36 2.04
N ARG A 450 -22.01 -14.45 1.32
CA ARG A 450 -22.28 -14.53 -0.14
C ARG A 450 -23.75 -14.32 -0.45
N ALA A 451 -24.66 -14.98 0.25
CA ALA A 451 -26.11 -14.81 0.07
C ALA A 451 -26.56 -13.37 0.37
N ALA A 452 -26.03 -12.74 1.42
CA ALA A 452 -26.34 -11.34 1.76
C ALA A 452 -25.81 -10.37 0.70
N GLN A 453 -24.63 -10.62 0.15
CA GLN A 453 -24.03 -9.80 -0.91
C GLN A 453 -24.81 -9.91 -2.22
N GLU A 454 -25.24 -11.12 -2.60
CA GLU A 454 -26.10 -11.34 -3.77
C GLU A 454 -27.44 -10.60 -3.62
N SER A 455 -28.10 -10.73 -2.47
CA SER A 455 -29.34 -10.01 -2.16
C SER A 455 -29.18 -8.49 -2.19
N GLN A 456 -28.05 -7.95 -1.70
CA GLN A 456 -27.75 -6.52 -1.79
C GLN A 456 -27.62 -6.09 -3.25
N SER A 457 -26.85 -6.83 -4.05
CA SER A 457 -26.60 -6.48 -5.45
C SER A 457 -27.87 -6.49 -6.30
N GLU A 458 -28.77 -7.46 -6.05
CA GLU A 458 -30.05 -7.55 -6.73
C GLU A 458 -30.98 -6.38 -6.34
N ALA A 459 -31.06 -6.04 -5.05
CA ALA A 459 -31.87 -4.92 -4.58
C ALA A 459 -31.36 -3.56 -5.09
N GLU A 460 -30.04 -3.37 -5.17
CA GLU A 460 -29.45 -2.15 -5.75
C GLU A 460 -29.70 -2.04 -7.25
N ARG A 461 -29.61 -3.15 -8.00
CA ARG A 461 -29.92 -3.19 -9.44
C ARG A 461 -31.38 -2.80 -9.70
N LEU A 462 -32.33 -3.43 -9.00
CA LEU A 462 -33.76 -3.14 -9.16
C LEU A 462 -34.10 -1.69 -8.80
N ARG A 463 -33.48 -1.14 -7.75
CA ARG A 463 -33.62 0.29 -7.39
C ARG A 463 -33.15 1.19 -8.53
N ASP A 464 -32.02 0.89 -9.16
CA ASP A 464 -31.45 1.72 -10.22
C ASP A 464 -32.26 1.62 -11.52
N GLU A 465 -32.76 0.43 -11.87
CA GLU A 465 -33.69 0.23 -12.98
C GLU A 465 -34.99 1.05 -12.80
N LEU A 466 -35.60 1.02 -11.61
CA LEU A 466 -36.78 1.83 -11.30
C LEU A 466 -36.48 3.33 -11.32
N ARG A 467 -35.29 3.75 -10.87
CA ARG A 467 -34.89 5.15 -10.90
C ARG A 467 -34.70 5.67 -12.32
N GLU A 468 -34.09 4.88 -13.21
CA GLU A 468 -33.96 5.24 -14.62
C GLU A 468 -35.33 5.32 -15.30
N ARG A 469 -36.21 4.36 -15.01
CA ARG A 469 -37.59 4.38 -15.53
C ARG A 469 -38.38 5.60 -15.04
N LEU A 470 -38.23 5.97 -13.77
CA LEU A 470 -38.85 7.18 -13.20
C LEU A 470 -38.39 8.41 -13.96
N HIS A 471 -37.07 8.55 -14.14
CA HIS A 471 -36.50 9.69 -14.83
C HIS A 471 -36.95 9.78 -16.30
N GLY A 472 -37.08 8.64 -16.98
CA GLY A 472 -37.62 8.58 -18.35
C GLY A 472 -39.05 9.09 -18.44
N LEU A 473 -39.93 8.63 -17.54
CA LEU A 473 -41.33 9.07 -17.51
C LEU A 473 -41.48 10.54 -17.07
N GLU A 474 -40.62 11.03 -16.16
CA GLU A 474 -40.58 12.45 -15.79
C GLU A 474 -40.21 13.35 -16.99
N GLN A 475 -39.26 12.92 -17.80
CA GLN A 475 -38.89 13.63 -19.04
C GLN A 475 -40.03 13.61 -20.08
N GLU A 476 -40.70 12.46 -20.26
CA GLU A 476 -41.86 12.35 -21.13
C GLU A 476 -42.99 13.29 -20.66
N ARG A 477 -43.24 13.34 -19.35
CA ARG A 477 -44.23 14.25 -18.75
C ARG A 477 -43.89 15.70 -19.01
N ALA A 478 -42.64 16.11 -18.80
CA ALA A 478 -42.19 17.48 -19.07
C ALA A 478 -42.34 17.84 -20.57
N GLY A 479 -42.07 16.88 -21.46
CA GLY A 479 -42.30 17.02 -22.91
C GLY A 479 -43.79 17.20 -23.25
N LEU A 480 -44.66 16.39 -22.65
CA LEU A 480 -46.12 16.51 -22.82
C LEU A 480 -46.67 17.82 -22.24
N GLU A 481 -46.21 18.26 -21.07
CA GLU A 481 -46.60 19.55 -20.49
C GLU A 481 -46.22 20.72 -21.40
N ALA A 482 -45.01 20.69 -21.98
CA ALA A 482 -44.58 21.68 -22.96
C ALA A 482 -45.44 21.66 -24.23
N ARG A 483 -45.81 20.46 -24.72
CA ARG A 483 -46.68 20.28 -25.90
C ARG A 483 -48.11 20.78 -25.64
N VAL A 484 -48.72 20.41 -24.51
CA VAL A 484 -50.03 20.89 -24.08
C VAL A 484 -50.04 22.42 -23.99
N SER A 485 -49.01 23.02 -23.36
CA SER A 485 -48.89 24.48 -23.26
C SER A 485 -48.71 25.17 -24.62
N ALA A 486 -48.01 24.53 -25.57
CA ALA A 486 -47.86 25.05 -26.92
C ALA A 486 -49.18 24.98 -27.73
N LEU A 487 -49.87 23.83 -27.69
CA LEU A 487 -51.16 23.62 -28.36
C LEU A 487 -52.25 24.55 -27.79
N ALA A 488 -52.33 24.67 -26.47
CA ALA A 488 -53.27 25.58 -25.81
C ALA A 488 -53.05 27.05 -26.23
N ARG A 489 -51.79 27.51 -26.30
CA ARG A 489 -51.46 28.86 -26.80
C ARG A 489 -51.78 29.05 -28.28
N SER A 490 -51.65 28.01 -29.09
CA SER A 490 -52.03 28.05 -30.52
C SER A 490 -53.54 28.18 -30.70
N LEU A 491 -54.34 27.52 -29.85
CA LEU A 491 -55.79 27.65 -29.84
C LEU A 491 -56.26 29.00 -29.26
N ASP A 492 -55.52 29.60 -28.34
CA ASP A 492 -55.86 30.90 -27.71
C ASP A 492 -55.50 32.13 -28.56
N GLN A 493 -55.05 31.97 -29.83
CA GLN A 493 -54.86 33.12 -30.72
C GLN A 493 -56.15 33.93 -30.84
N ARG A 494 -56.07 35.21 -30.40
CA ARG A 494 -57.20 36.15 -30.33
C ARG A 494 -57.61 36.63 -31.71
N ASP A 495 -58.38 35.81 -32.41
CA ASP A 495 -59.12 36.24 -33.59
C ASP A 495 -60.32 37.11 -33.20
N ALA A 496 -60.85 37.88 -34.16
CA ALA A 496 -62.03 38.75 -34.00
C ALA A 496 -63.27 38.05 -33.40
N SER A 497 -63.41 36.74 -33.63
CA SER A 497 -64.44 35.88 -33.05
C SER A 497 -64.25 35.65 -31.54
N GLY A 498 -63.00 35.62 -31.05
CA GLY A 498 -62.69 35.50 -29.61
C GLY A 498 -62.98 36.77 -28.82
N ALA A 499 -62.76 37.95 -29.41
CA ALA A 499 -63.06 39.23 -28.77
C ALA A 499 -64.57 39.42 -28.52
N LEU A 500 -65.41 38.96 -29.44
CA LEU A 500 -66.87 39.02 -29.30
C LEU A 500 -67.42 37.95 -28.36
N LEU A 501 -66.87 36.73 -28.35
CA LEU A 501 -67.28 35.68 -27.40
C LEU A 501 -67.02 36.06 -25.94
N ALA A 502 -65.96 36.80 -25.65
CA ALA A 502 -65.65 37.28 -24.30
C ALA A 502 -66.70 38.25 -23.72
N GLU A 503 -67.49 38.92 -24.57
CA GLU A 503 -68.55 39.85 -24.16
C GLU A 503 -69.91 39.15 -23.88
N GLY A 504 -70.04 37.86 -24.24
CA GLY A 504 -71.28 37.08 -24.05
C GLY A 504 -72.49 37.60 -24.83
N PRO A 505 -72.42 37.75 -26.17
CA PRO A 505 -73.56 38.18 -26.99
C PRO A 505 -74.73 37.18 -26.86
N ARG A 506 -75.95 37.72 -26.72
CA ARG A 506 -77.15 36.89 -26.55
C ARG A 506 -77.41 36.07 -27.83
N GLY A 507 -77.65 34.78 -27.66
CA GLY A 507 -77.95 33.86 -28.76
C GLY A 507 -76.73 33.35 -29.53
N VAL A 508 -75.51 33.47 -28.99
CA VAL A 508 -74.30 32.83 -29.51
C VAL A 508 -73.84 31.74 -28.55
N VAL A 509 -73.68 30.53 -29.06
CA VAL A 509 -73.35 29.33 -28.26
C VAL A 509 -71.84 29.16 -28.10
N GLY A 510 -71.04 29.55 -29.10
CA GLY A 510 -69.59 29.35 -29.11
C GLY A 510 -69.03 29.42 -30.54
N ARG A 511 -67.83 28.88 -30.76
CA ARG A 511 -67.32 28.64 -32.13
C ARG A 511 -67.83 27.30 -32.64
N VAL A 512 -67.89 27.14 -33.97
CA VAL A 512 -68.28 25.88 -34.60
C VAL A 512 -67.32 24.75 -34.22
N ALA A 513 -66.01 24.97 -34.27
CA ALA A 513 -65.01 23.97 -33.90
C ALA A 513 -65.17 23.42 -32.46
N ASP A 514 -65.63 24.25 -31.51
CA ASP A 514 -65.77 23.86 -30.09
C ASP A 514 -67.07 23.06 -29.83
N GLN A 515 -68.00 23.02 -30.79
CA GLN A 515 -69.32 22.42 -30.68
C GLN A 515 -69.51 21.21 -31.60
N VAL A 516 -68.43 20.74 -32.23
CA VAL A 516 -68.42 19.59 -33.13
C VAL A 516 -67.50 18.52 -32.57
N ARG A 517 -68.06 17.32 -32.32
CA ARG A 517 -67.29 16.14 -31.92
C ARG A 517 -67.19 15.18 -33.09
N VAL A 518 -65.97 14.78 -33.41
CA VAL A 518 -65.65 13.90 -34.53
C VAL A 518 -65.24 12.52 -34.00
N ARG A 519 -65.40 11.47 -34.81
CA ARG A 519 -64.81 10.16 -34.51
C ARG A 519 -63.30 10.19 -34.75
N GLU A 520 -62.56 9.52 -33.87
CA GLU A 520 -61.09 9.46 -33.93
C GLU A 520 -60.60 9.05 -35.33
N GLY A 521 -59.66 9.84 -35.88
CA GLY A 521 -59.04 9.62 -37.19
C GLY A 521 -59.68 10.38 -38.36
N PHE A 522 -60.75 11.15 -38.13
CA PHE A 522 -61.43 11.95 -39.16
C PHE A 522 -61.36 13.46 -38.93
N GLU A 523 -60.58 13.93 -37.95
CA GLU A 523 -60.48 15.33 -37.53
C GLU A 523 -59.93 16.24 -38.63
N ALA A 524 -58.86 15.81 -39.29
CA ALA A 524 -58.25 16.54 -40.40
C ALA A 524 -59.23 16.67 -41.58
N ALA A 525 -59.96 15.60 -41.89
CA ALA A 525 -60.94 15.59 -42.97
C ALA A 525 -62.16 16.47 -42.66
N VAL A 526 -62.71 16.39 -41.45
CA VAL A 526 -63.85 17.22 -41.02
C VAL A 526 -63.45 18.68 -40.90
N GLY A 527 -62.26 18.96 -40.37
CA GLY A 527 -61.67 20.30 -40.33
C GLY A 527 -61.51 20.91 -41.72
N ALA A 528 -60.99 20.13 -42.67
CA ALA A 528 -60.86 20.53 -44.07
C ALA A 528 -62.23 20.75 -44.75
N ALA A 529 -63.24 19.93 -44.41
CA ALA A 529 -64.59 20.05 -44.95
C ALA A 529 -65.32 21.30 -44.44
N LEU A 530 -65.10 21.67 -43.17
CA LEU A 530 -65.61 22.92 -42.59
C LEU A 530 -64.84 24.14 -43.09
N GLY A 531 -63.54 23.99 -43.37
CA GLY A 531 -62.67 25.03 -43.91
C GLY A 531 -62.79 26.34 -43.12
N VAL A 532 -63.13 27.43 -43.80
CA VAL A 532 -63.26 28.76 -43.19
C VAL A 532 -64.42 28.90 -42.18
N PHE A 533 -65.30 27.91 -42.10
CA PHE A 533 -66.41 27.88 -41.15
C PHE A 533 -66.06 27.20 -39.83
N ALA A 534 -64.89 26.55 -39.71
CA ALA A 534 -64.43 26.01 -38.43
C ALA A 534 -64.26 27.11 -37.37
N ASP A 535 -63.81 28.30 -37.78
CA ASP A 535 -63.62 29.47 -36.92
C ASP A 535 -64.87 30.36 -36.78
N ALA A 536 -65.98 29.99 -37.42
CA ALA A 536 -67.21 30.77 -37.40
C ALA A 536 -67.89 30.72 -36.02
N LEU A 537 -68.65 31.76 -35.70
CA LEU A 537 -69.48 31.79 -34.49
C LEU A 537 -70.79 31.03 -34.73
N LEU A 538 -71.15 30.17 -33.79
CA LEU A 538 -72.40 29.43 -33.81
C LEU A 538 -73.49 30.27 -33.14
N ALA A 539 -74.42 30.80 -33.93
CA ALA A 539 -75.56 31.59 -33.47
C ALA A 539 -76.82 30.72 -33.44
N GLU A 540 -77.66 30.85 -32.42
CA GLU A 540 -78.87 30.04 -32.25
C GLU A 540 -79.91 30.28 -33.35
N THR A 541 -80.02 31.53 -33.83
CA THR A 541 -81.05 31.99 -34.78
C THR A 541 -80.46 32.92 -35.84
N GLU A 542 -81.17 33.11 -36.96
CA GLU A 542 -80.80 34.08 -38.00
C GLU A 542 -80.68 35.51 -37.46
N THR A 543 -81.56 35.87 -36.52
CA THR A 543 -81.53 37.18 -35.84
C THR A 543 -80.25 37.37 -35.03
N ALA A 544 -79.83 36.35 -34.27
CA ALA A 544 -78.60 36.39 -33.50
C ALA A 544 -77.36 36.45 -34.41
N ALA A 545 -77.35 35.68 -35.52
CA ALA A 545 -76.27 35.75 -36.52
C ALA A 545 -76.14 37.16 -37.13
N GLY A 546 -77.27 37.80 -37.46
CA GLY A 546 -77.31 39.16 -37.97
C GLY A 546 -76.79 40.21 -36.98
N GLU A 547 -77.14 40.09 -35.70
CA GLU A 547 -76.65 40.99 -34.64
C GLU A 547 -75.13 40.90 -34.47
N VAL A 548 -74.58 39.70 -34.51
CA VAL A 548 -73.13 39.44 -34.37
C VAL A 548 -72.35 40.02 -35.56
N VAL A 549 -72.84 39.81 -36.79
CA VAL A 549 -72.21 40.37 -37.99
C VAL A 549 -72.31 41.90 -38.01
N ARG A 550 -73.43 42.48 -37.58
CA ARG A 550 -73.59 43.93 -37.43
C ARG A 550 -72.61 44.49 -36.40
N ALA A 551 -72.48 43.85 -35.23
CA ALA A 551 -71.54 44.25 -34.20
C ALA A 551 -70.09 44.20 -34.68
N ALA A 552 -69.73 43.21 -35.50
CA ALA A 552 -68.42 43.13 -36.13
C ALA A 552 -68.17 44.28 -37.13
N HIS A 553 -69.19 44.67 -37.90
CA HIS A 553 -69.11 45.78 -38.86
C HIS A 553 -68.97 47.14 -38.17
N GLU A 554 -69.77 47.41 -37.14
CA GLU A 554 -69.74 48.67 -36.38
C GLU A 554 -68.39 48.90 -35.67
N ARG A 555 -67.65 47.83 -35.36
CA ARG A 555 -66.42 47.86 -34.57
C ARG A 555 -65.15 47.57 -35.37
N ASP A 556 -65.26 47.47 -36.69
CA ASP A 556 -64.14 47.18 -37.61
C ASP A 556 -63.33 45.92 -37.21
N LEU A 557 -64.03 44.86 -36.78
CA LEU A 557 -63.41 43.61 -36.32
C LEU A 557 -63.02 42.67 -37.47
N GLY A 558 -62.98 43.16 -38.72
CA GLY A 558 -62.66 42.36 -39.89
C GLY A 558 -63.78 41.38 -40.30
N ARG A 559 -63.41 40.32 -41.05
CA ARG A 559 -64.35 39.35 -41.61
C ARG A 559 -64.80 38.34 -40.55
N LEU A 560 -66.04 38.45 -40.11
CA LEU A 560 -66.69 37.49 -39.22
C LEU A 560 -67.68 36.61 -39.98
N ARG A 561 -67.69 35.31 -39.66
CA ARG A 561 -68.67 34.34 -40.18
C ARG A 561 -69.52 33.82 -39.03
N ALA A 562 -70.81 33.65 -39.26
CA ALA A 562 -71.73 33.03 -38.31
C ALA A 562 -72.46 31.85 -38.97
N VAL A 563 -72.56 30.72 -38.25
CA VAL A 563 -73.34 29.54 -38.63
C VAL A 563 -74.58 29.49 -37.75
N ILE A 564 -75.75 29.27 -38.33
CA ILE A 564 -77.03 29.25 -37.62
C ILE A 564 -77.31 27.83 -37.13
N ALA A 565 -77.31 27.60 -35.83
CA ALA A 565 -77.45 26.29 -35.22
C ALA A 565 -78.79 25.59 -35.53
N SER A 566 -79.88 26.36 -35.64
CA SER A 566 -81.26 25.89 -35.85
C SER A 566 -81.74 25.90 -37.30
N ALA A 567 -80.84 26.10 -38.27
CA ALA A 567 -81.21 26.04 -39.68
C ALA A 567 -81.75 24.64 -40.01
N HIS A 568 -82.95 24.58 -40.60
CA HIS A 568 -83.63 23.32 -40.91
C HIS A 568 -82.93 22.59 -42.06
N ASP A 569 -82.75 21.29 -41.89
CA ASP A 569 -82.01 20.41 -42.79
C ASP A 569 -82.95 19.82 -43.85
N ASP A 570 -83.35 20.62 -44.85
CA ASP A 570 -84.09 20.10 -46.01
C ASP A 570 -83.19 19.30 -46.98
N VAL A 571 -81.86 19.27 -46.75
CA VAL A 571 -80.86 18.73 -47.68
C VAL A 571 -80.58 17.24 -47.48
N ALA A 572 -80.99 16.64 -46.36
CA ALA A 572 -80.74 15.22 -46.06
C ALA A 572 -81.49 14.25 -47.01
N THR A 573 -82.62 14.67 -47.59
CA THR A 573 -83.47 13.81 -48.43
C THR A 573 -83.09 13.89 -49.92
N GLY A 574 -81.89 13.41 -50.26
CA GLY A 574 -81.45 13.33 -51.66
C GLY A 574 -79.94 13.17 -51.87
N THR A 575 -79.17 12.83 -50.84
CA THR A 575 -77.72 12.65 -50.96
C THR A 575 -77.40 11.31 -51.65
N PRO A 576 -76.67 11.31 -52.78
CA PRO A 576 -76.34 10.11 -53.52
C PRO A 576 -75.32 9.25 -52.76
N GLU A 577 -75.61 7.95 -52.67
CA GLU A 577 -74.63 6.97 -52.21
C GLU A 577 -73.66 6.65 -53.36
N VAL A 578 -72.38 6.92 -53.13
CA VAL A 578 -71.31 6.71 -54.11
C VAL A 578 -70.32 5.70 -53.54
N ALA A 579 -70.06 4.63 -54.29
CA ALA A 579 -69.14 3.58 -53.85
C ALA A 579 -67.72 4.15 -53.65
N GLY A 580 -67.15 3.94 -52.45
CA GLY A 580 -65.83 4.46 -52.08
C GLY A 580 -65.83 5.87 -51.49
N LEU A 581 -66.99 6.48 -51.27
CA LEU A 581 -67.13 7.74 -50.54
C LEU A 581 -68.03 7.54 -49.30
N THR A 582 -67.58 8.02 -48.14
CA THR A 582 -68.38 8.06 -46.90
C THR A 582 -68.88 9.48 -46.68
N ARG A 583 -70.11 9.72 -46.23
CA ARG A 583 -70.54 11.11 -45.96
C ARG A 583 -69.84 11.64 -44.71
N VAL A 584 -69.36 12.89 -44.75
CA VAL A 584 -68.65 13.50 -43.61
C VAL A 584 -69.56 13.62 -42.38
N VAL A 585 -70.87 13.81 -42.58
CA VAL A 585 -71.85 13.81 -41.49
C VAL A 585 -71.91 12.49 -40.71
N ASP A 586 -71.58 11.37 -41.37
CA ASP A 586 -71.53 10.05 -40.73
C ASP A 586 -70.26 9.87 -39.88
N ALA A 587 -69.25 10.76 -40.01
CA ALA A 587 -68.05 10.80 -39.18
C ALA A 587 -68.20 11.71 -37.93
N LEU A 588 -69.32 12.43 -37.80
CA LEU A 588 -69.63 13.27 -36.65
C LEU A 588 -70.29 12.44 -35.55
N THR A 589 -69.77 12.57 -34.33
CA THR A 589 -70.36 11.97 -33.12
C THR A 589 -71.42 12.89 -32.54
N ASP A 590 -71.15 14.20 -32.51
CA ASP A 590 -72.08 15.23 -32.07
C ASP A 590 -71.87 16.53 -32.84
N ALA A 591 -72.95 17.17 -33.29
CA ALA A 591 -72.90 18.43 -34.03
C ALA A 591 -74.31 19.07 -34.15
N PRO A 592 -74.45 20.41 -34.02
CA PRO A 592 -75.69 21.14 -34.26
C PRO A 592 -76.25 20.93 -35.68
N GLN A 593 -77.57 21.02 -35.84
CA GLN A 593 -78.24 20.78 -37.13
C GLN A 593 -77.71 21.68 -38.26
N GLY A 594 -77.48 22.96 -37.98
CA GLY A 594 -76.90 23.87 -38.97
C GLY A 594 -75.50 23.51 -39.44
N VAL A 595 -74.69 22.85 -38.60
CA VAL A 595 -73.36 22.36 -38.98
C VAL A 595 -73.47 21.07 -39.80
N ARG A 596 -74.41 20.19 -39.44
CA ARG A 596 -74.72 18.98 -40.24
C ARG A 596 -75.22 19.37 -41.64
N GLY A 597 -76.07 20.39 -41.75
CA GLY A 597 -76.53 20.92 -43.03
C GLY A 597 -75.40 21.50 -43.89
N LEU A 598 -74.42 22.16 -43.27
CA LEU A 598 -73.22 22.67 -43.96
C LEU A 598 -72.34 21.54 -44.52
N LEU A 599 -72.31 20.40 -43.82
CA LEU A 599 -71.54 19.20 -44.20
C LEU A 599 -72.36 18.16 -44.97
N ALA A 600 -73.66 18.39 -45.21
CA ALA A 600 -74.56 17.41 -45.82
C ALA A 600 -74.16 17.00 -47.25
N ARG A 601 -73.41 17.87 -47.95
CA ARG A 601 -72.87 17.61 -49.30
C ARG A 601 -71.36 17.37 -49.31
N SER A 602 -70.80 17.06 -48.15
CA SER A 602 -69.39 16.75 -47.96
C SER A 602 -69.19 15.24 -47.81
N TYR A 603 -68.23 14.70 -48.56
CA TYR A 603 -67.87 13.28 -48.58
C TYR A 603 -66.40 13.10 -48.21
N LEU A 604 -66.08 11.94 -47.67
CA LEU A 604 -64.76 11.49 -47.30
C LEU A 604 -64.31 10.40 -48.28
N ALA A 605 -63.10 10.53 -48.80
CA ALA A 605 -62.41 9.53 -49.59
C ALA A 605 -61.14 9.06 -48.86
N ASP A 606 -60.76 7.80 -49.06
CA ASP A 606 -59.56 7.23 -48.44
C ASP A 606 -58.27 7.85 -49.00
N ASP A 607 -58.25 8.15 -50.29
CA ASP A 607 -57.12 8.79 -50.98
C ASP A 607 -57.58 9.73 -52.11
N ILE A 608 -56.62 10.42 -52.73
CA ILE A 608 -56.89 11.35 -53.84
C ILE A 608 -57.48 10.62 -55.06
N ALA A 609 -57.09 9.37 -55.31
CA ALA A 609 -57.59 8.62 -56.46
C ALA A 609 -59.07 8.26 -56.28
N ALA A 610 -59.47 7.83 -55.08
CA ALA A 610 -60.84 7.60 -54.66
C ALA A 610 -61.65 8.91 -54.70
N ALA A 611 -61.07 10.03 -54.27
CA ALA A 611 -61.71 11.34 -54.34
C ALA A 611 -62.02 11.75 -55.79
N VAL A 612 -61.06 11.57 -56.71
CA VAL A 612 -61.24 11.90 -58.14
C VAL A 612 -62.27 10.96 -58.79
N ALA A 613 -62.21 9.66 -58.49
CA ALA A 613 -63.18 8.69 -59.03
C ALA A 613 -64.61 8.97 -58.53
N GLY A 614 -64.76 9.25 -57.24
CA GLY A 614 -66.03 9.62 -56.62
C GLY A 614 -66.57 10.95 -57.14
N ALA A 615 -65.71 11.93 -57.42
CA ALA A 615 -66.11 13.22 -57.99
C ALA A 615 -66.77 13.08 -59.36
N VAL A 616 -66.29 12.15 -60.20
CA VAL A 616 -66.89 11.89 -61.53
C VAL A 616 -68.31 11.34 -61.38
N GLN A 617 -68.52 10.43 -60.43
CA GLN A 617 -69.83 9.85 -60.16
C GLN A 617 -70.79 10.90 -59.57
N LEU A 618 -70.32 11.71 -58.61
CA LEU A 618 -71.11 12.80 -58.03
C LEU A 618 -71.52 13.83 -59.10
N ARG A 619 -70.65 14.22 -60.05
CA ARG A 619 -71.02 15.16 -61.13
C ARG A 619 -72.11 14.62 -62.05
N GLN A 620 -72.21 13.31 -62.23
CA GLN A 620 -73.26 12.70 -63.06
C GLN A 620 -74.61 12.71 -62.35
N GLN A 621 -74.62 12.44 -61.04
CA GLN A 621 -75.84 12.39 -60.24
C GLN A 621 -76.30 13.79 -59.79
N TRP A 622 -75.35 14.72 -59.65
CA TRP A 622 -75.51 16.10 -59.23
C TRP A 622 -74.82 17.06 -60.23
N PRO A 623 -75.37 17.25 -61.44
CA PRO A 623 -74.75 18.09 -62.46
C PRO A 623 -74.84 19.60 -62.17
N SER A 624 -75.84 20.01 -61.39
CA SER A 624 -76.11 21.42 -61.03
C SER A 624 -75.93 21.72 -59.54
N GLU A 625 -75.42 20.76 -58.76
CA GLU A 625 -75.26 20.88 -57.31
C GLU A 625 -73.78 20.88 -56.93
N ASN A 626 -73.42 21.67 -55.91
CA ASN A 626 -72.07 21.69 -55.36
C ASN A 626 -71.87 20.55 -54.35
N PHE A 627 -70.68 19.95 -54.36
CA PHE A 627 -70.26 18.95 -53.38
C PHE A 627 -68.80 19.17 -53.01
N THR A 628 -68.40 18.67 -51.84
CA THR A 628 -67.01 18.68 -51.39
C THR A 628 -66.58 17.26 -51.10
N ILE A 629 -65.45 16.81 -51.62
CA ILE A 629 -64.82 15.55 -51.21
C ILE A 629 -63.53 15.91 -50.47
N VAL A 630 -63.36 15.36 -49.27
CA VAL A 630 -62.15 15.51 -48.46
C VAL A 630 -61.43 14.17 -48.34
N THR A 631 -60.11 14.17 -48.35
CA THR A 631 -59.32 12.96 -48.04
C THR A 631 -59.04 12.88 -46.53
N ALA A 632 -58.62 11.72 -46.04
CA ALA A 632 -58.16 11.56 -44.66
C ALA A 632 -56.99 12.50 -44.29
N LEU A 633 -56.19 12.93 -45.28
CA LEU A 633 -55.08 13.88 -45.11
C LEU A 633 -55.51 15.35 -45.20
N GLY A 634 -56.80 15.63 -45.38
CA GLY A 634 -57.34 16.98 -45.45
C GLY A 634 -57.26 17.65 -46.83
N ASP A 635 -57.01 16.90 -47.91
CA ASP A 635 -57.09 17.44 -49.27
C ASP A 635 -58.55 17.66 -49.65
N VAL A 636 -58.88 18.82 -50.22
CA VAL A 636 -60.24 19.24 -50.54
C VAL A 636 -60.45 19.29 -52.05
N LEU A 637 -61.36 18.46 -52.55
CA LEU A 637 -61.82 18.43 -53.94
C LEU A 637 -63.25 18.99 -54.03
N THR A 638 -63.43 20.04 -54.83
CA THR A 638 -64.73 20.58 -55.24
C THR A 638 -64.97 20.26 -56.73
N PRO A 639 -66.13 20.59 -57.32
CA PRO A 639 -66.36 20.35 -58.75
C PRO A 639 -65.35 21.08 -59.64
N HIS A 640 -64.71 22.14 -59.13
CA HIS A 640 -63.86 23.04 -59.91
C HIS A 640 -62.44 23.21 -59.36
N THR A 641 -62.16 22.78 -58.13
CA THR A 641 -60.84 22.97 -57.50
C THR A 641 -60.40 21.71 -56.77
N LEU A 642 -59.09 21.44 -56.75
CA LEU A 642 -58.46 20.47 -55.86
C LEU A 642 -57.36 21.19 -55.11
N THR A 643 -57.48 21.24 -53.78
CA THR A 643 -56.55 21.92 -52.89
C THR A 643 -55.95 20.87 -51.95
N GLY A 644 -54.62 20.75 -51.92
CA GLY A 644 -53.93 19.75 -51.12
C GLY A 644 -52.43 19.98 -51.04
N GLY A 645 -51.73 19.24 -50.17
CA GLY A 645 -50.27 19.29 -49.98
C GLY A 645 -49.80 19.54 -48.55
N SER A 646 -48.49 19.38 -48.31
CA SER A 646 -47.84 19.33 -46.98
C SER A 646 -47.71 20.67 -46.22
N GLY A 647 -48.54 21.67 -46.55
CA GLY A 647 -48.45 23.04 -46.01
C GLY A 647 -49.78 23.61 -45.53
N LEU A 648 -50.84 22.79 -45.46
CA LEU A 648 -52.10 23.20 -44.84
C LEU A 648 -51.88 23.34 -43.33
N ALA A 649 -52.19 24.51 -42.78
CA ALA A 649 -52.17 24.71 -41.33
C ALA A 649 -53.24 23.80 -40.70
N PRO A 650 -52.93 23.08 -39.61
CA PRO A 650 -53.88 22.19 -38.97
C PRO A 650 -55.12 22.96 -38.52
N SER A 651 -56.28 22.35 -38.70
CA SER A 651 -57.55 23.00 -38.34
C SER A 651 -57.68 23.14 -36.82
N ARG A 652 -58.54 24.04 -36.34
CA ARG A 652 -58.79 24.15 -34.89
C ARG A 652 -59.37 22.87 -34.26
N ILE A 653 -60.10 22.08 -35.03
CA ILE A 653 -60.66 20.80 -34.58
C ILE A 653 -59.54 19.77 -34.38
N GLU A 654 -58.59 19.73 -35.32
CA GLU A 654 -57.40 18.88 -35.25
C GLU A 654 -56.49 19.29 -34.09
N LEU A 655 -56.22 20.58 -33.91
CA LEU A 655 -55.45 21.09 -32.77
C LEU A 655 -56.15 20.87 -31.42
N GLY A 656 -57.48 20.93 -31.39
CA GLY A 656 -58.30 20.64 -30.20
C GLY A 656 -58.23 19.16 -29.82
N ALA A 657 -58.41 18.26 -30.78
CA ALA A 657 -58.28 16.82 -30.54
C ALA A 657 -56.86 16.43 -30.12
N GLU A 658 -55.81 16.98 -30.76
CA GLU A 658 -54.42 16.76 -30.35
C GLU A 658 -54.16 17.23 -28.90
N LEU A 659 -54.76 18.35 -28.49
CA LEU A 659 -54.67 18.85 -27.12
C LEU A 659 -55.35 17.88 -26.14
N GLU A 660 -56.57 17.44 -26.42
CA GLU A 660 -57.31 16.49 -25.58
C GLU A 660 -56.55 15.16 -25.44
N HIS A 661 -56.00 14.61 -26.52
CA HIS A 661 -55.16 13.41 -26.47
C HIS A 661 -53.88 13.61 -25.65
N ALA A 662 -53.22 14.76 -25.81
CA ALA A 662 -52.02 15.08 -25.03
C ALA A 662 -52.32 15.25 -23.53
N GLU A 663 -53.48 15.80 -23.18
CA GLU A 663 -53.95 15.93 -21.79
C GLU A 663 -54.30 14.57 -21.18
N GLN A 664 -55.02 13.71 -21.90
CA GLN A 664 -55.31 12.34 -21.46
C GLN A 664 -54.03 11.54 -21.24
N ARG A 665 -53.07 11.60 -22.17
CA ARG A 665 -51.78 10.93 -22.00
C ARG A 665 -51.02 11.47 -20.79
N ARG A 666 -51.03 12.78 -20.56
CA ARG A 666 -50.42 13.38 -19.36
C ARG A 666 -51.04 12.86 -18.07
N GLU A 667 -52.36 12.69 -18.01
CA GLU A 667 -53.04 12.11 -16.83
C GLU A 667 -52.67 10.64 -16.62
N THR A 668 -52.66 9.82 -17.67
CA THR A 668 -52.23 8.41 -17.54
C THR A 668 -50.78 8.31 -17.05
N LEU A 669 -49.89 9.13 -17.59
CA LEU A 669 -48.49 9.17 -17.21
C LEU A 669 -48.28 9.65 -15.76
N ALA A 670 -49.14 10.56 -15.27
CA ALA A 670 -49.11 11.01 -13.88
C ALA A 670 -49.49 9.88 -12.91
N ALA A 671 -50.44 9.01 -13.27
CA ALA A 671 -50.77 7.82 -12.49
C ALA A 671 -49.62 6.79 -12.49
N GLU A 672 -49.02 6.52 -13.65
CA GLU A 672 -47.85 5.63 -13.78
C GLU A 672 -46.66 6.12 -12.94
N LEU A 673 -46.39 7.44 -12.93
CA LEU A 673 -45.35 8.06 -12.11
C LEU A 673 -45.60 7.87 -10.62
N ALA A 674 -46.84 8.05 -10.15
CA ALA A 674 -47.19 7.90 -8.74
C ALA A 674 -47.01 6.45 -8.26
N GLU A 675 -47.38 5.46 -9.07
CA GLU A 675 -47.14 4.05 -8.76
C GLU A 675 -45.65 3.72 -8.68
N LEU A 676 -44.87 4.22 -9.65
CA LEU A 676 -43.44 3.96 -9.74
C LEU A 676 -42.65 4.65 -8.61
N GLU A 677 -43.09 5.83 -8.15
CA GLU A 677 -42.52 6.51 -6.98
C GLU A 677 -42.68 5.68 -5.69
N ILE A 678 -43.84 5.04 -5.51
CA ILE A 678 -44.11 4.14 -4.38
C ILE A 678 -43.22 2.90 -4.47
N GLU A 679 -43.15 2.27 -5.65
CA GLU A 679 -42.31 1.08 -5.87
C GLU A 679 -40.82 1.40 -5.61
N LEU A 680 -40.34 2.56 -6.09
CA LEU A 680 -38.97 3.01 -5.85
C LEU A 680 -38.70 3.26 -4.36
N ALA A 681 -39.67 3.78 -3.60
CA ALA A 681 -39.53 3.98 -2.16
C ALA A 681 -39.38 2.64 -1.42
N GLU A 682 -40.21 1.65 -1.75
CA GLU A 682 -40.11 0.30 -1.18
C GLU A 682 -38.76 -0.37 -1.53
N GLN A 683 -38.32 -0.27 -2.79
CA GLN A 683 -37.04 -0.87 -3.21
C GLN A 683 -35.84 -0.16 -2.58
N ARG A 684 -35.91 1.15 -2.32
CA ARG A 684 -34.87 1.87 -1.57
C ARG A 684 -34.74 1.34 -0.14
N GLU A 685 -35.85 1.06 0.51
CA GLU A 685 -35.85 0.47 1.86
C GLU A 685 -35.28 -0.95 1.83
N ARG A 686 -35.70 -1.80 0.88
CA ARG A 686 -35.14 -3.15 0.70
C ARG A 686 -33.65 -3.14 0.44
N ALA A 687 -33.16 -2.25 -0.43
CA ALA A 687 -31.73 -2.10 -0.70
C ALA A 687 -30.95 -1.64 0.54
N SER A 688 -31.53 -0.75 1.36
CA SER A 688 -30.92 -0.31 2.62
C SER A 688 -30.83 -1.44 3.65
N LEU A 689 -31.87 -2.29 3.75
CA LEU A 689 -31.88 -3.44 4.65
C LEU A 689 -30.88 -4.51 4.19
N ALA A 690 -30.88 -4.86 2.90
CA ALA A 690 -29.95 -5.84 2.33
C ALA A 690 -28.49 -5.39 2.50
N LYS A 691 -28.21 -4.09 2.38
CA LYS A 691 -26.88 -3.53 2.67
C LYS A 691 -26.49 -3.69 4.14
N LEU A 692 -27.41 -3.42 5.07
CA LEU A 692 -27.15 -3.58 6.50
C LEU A 692 -26.88 -5.05 6.86
N ASP A 693 -27.61 -5.98 6.23
CA ASP A 693 -27.43 -7.41 6.45
C ASP A 693 -26.11 -7.91 5.86
N ALA A 694 -25.69 -7.41 4.69
CA ALA A 694 -24.37 -7.69 4.13
C ALA A 694 -23.23 -7.15 5.03
N GLU A 695 -23.37 -5.94 5.56
CA GLU A 695 -22.41 -5.36 6.51
C GLU A 695 -22.31 -6.18 7.81
N ARG A 696 -23.44 -6.67 8.33
CA ARG A 696 -23.47 -7.55 9.51
C ARG A 696 -22.83 -8.91 9.23
N ALA A 697 -23.19 -9.56 8.12
CA ALA A 697 -22.62 -10.85 7.74
C ALA A 697 -21.10 -10.73 7.53
N PHE A 698 -20.63 -9.64 6.92
CA PHE A 698 -19.20 -9.35 6.78
C PHE A 698 -18.50 -9.14 8.13
N ALA A 699 -19.13 -8.42 9.06
CA ALA A 699 -18.58 -8.23 10.41
C ALA A 699 -18.44 -9.57 11.16
N HIS A 700 -19.45 -10.44 11.07
CA HIS A 700 -19.40 -11.78 11.68
C HIS A 700 -18.32 -12.66 11.05
N LEU A 701 -18.16 -12.63 9.72
CA LEU A 701 -17.08 -13.33 9.02
C LEU A 701 -15.71 -12.84 9.49
N ARG A 702 -15.51 -11.52 9.54
CA ARG A 702 -14.29 -10.88 10.04
C ARG A 702 -13.95 -11.25 11.49
N GLU A 703 -14.95 -11.33 12.36
CA GLU A 703 -14.75 -11.75 13.75
C GLU A 703 -14.41 -13.23 13.86
N ALA A 704 -14.96 -14.09 13.01
CA ALA A 704 -14.64 -15.50 12.95
C ALA A 704 -13.22 -15.72 12.40
N ASP A 705 -12.83 -15.00 11.35
CA ASP A 705 -11.49 -15.00 10.78
C ASP A 705 -10.45 -14.45 11.75
N ALA A 706 -10.79 -13.42 12.51
CA ALA A 706 -9.91 -12.89 13.55
C ALA A 706 -9.69 -13.91 14.67
N ARG A 707 -10.75 -14.60 15.10
CA ARG A 707 -10.67 -15.66 16.11
C ARG A 707 -9.87 -16.87 15.62
N SER A 708 -10.08 -17.30 14.37
CA SER A 708 -9.29 -18.40 13.79
C SER A 708 -7.81 -18.04 13.62
N ALA A 709 -7.52 -16.78 13.24
CA ALA A 709 -6.15 -16.28 13.13
C ALA A 709 -5.46 -16.02 14.49
N GLU A 710 -6.22 -15.79 15.56
CA GLU A 710 -5.70 -15.75 16.94
C GLU A 710 -5.37 -17.14 17.47
N ILE A 711 -6.16 -18.16 17.12
CA ILE A 711 -5.90 -19.56 17.49
C ILE A 711 -4.75 -20.16 16.67
N ALA A 712 -4.57 -19.74 15.42
CA ALA A 712 -3.47 -20.19 14.56
C ALA A 712 -2.10 -19.55 14.89
N LYS A 713 -2.02 -18.65 15.88
CA LYS A 713 -0.82 -17.89 16.25
C LYS A 713 -0.29 -18.30 17.61
#